data_AF-A0AAW0SXI1-F1
#
_entry.id   AF-A0AAW0SXI1-F1
#
_cell.length_a   1.000
_cell.length_b   1.000
_cell.length_c   1.000
_cell.angle_alpha   90.00
_cell.angle_beta   90.00
_cell.angle_gamma   90.00
#
_symmetry.space_group_name_H-M   'P 1'
#
loop_
_entity.id
_entity.type
_entity.pdbx_description
1 polymer ?
#
loop_
_entity_poly.entity_id
_entity_poly.type
_entity_poly.pdbx_seq_one_letter_code
_entity_poly.pdbx_strand_id
1 'polypeptide(L)'
;MKVSSLNPNEGRVDWTGTFCVSVLADRGQSDVTVLAVRSPFVFLPSLTETRFVFLSSLPEAHFVFLSSLLEANPVLLSSLIEAQFVLSVLAEKEAQEEEEAGRGLCYGRQPVTTSTPSHSPLQAANMSNSECKKQKTCLQKATNVTFQVNHVSRNKRGQILGQRGGFRGCTVWFTGLSGAGKTTVSFALEEYLISKGIPAYCLDGDNMRHGLNRNLGFSDEDREENIRRVSEVAKLFADSGVVALCSFVSPFSKDRQQAKKIHVESGLPFFEVFVDTPLEVCEQRDVKGLYKKARAGIIKGFTGIDSQYEKPETPDVVLKTAQCSVNECGAGAGYPGGVGGDPKVLSEGWATPLSGFMREQEFLQSQHFGCLMDSGVSNQSIPIVLPVTTADRERLDGCSAFTLRYAGRPVAIMRKPEFYEHRKEERCARQFGTTCPDHPYIKMINESGDWLAGGDIEALERIRWNDGLDEYRLTPLELRARFRQMNADAVFAFQLRNPVHNGHALLMQDTRRQLLERGYHNPVLLLHPLGGWTKSDDVPLNTRIQQHHAVLKEGVLDPSSTVLAIFPSPMMYAGPTEVQWHAKARITEERSSQWLPGLTQLEIIPFKVAAYDTKARRMAFYTPERKPDFEFISGTKMRTLARNGESPPDGFMAPEAWKVLASYYQSLPKE
;
A
#
# COMPACT_ATOMS: atom_id res chain seq x y z
N MET A 1 5.96 23.14 36.77
CA MET A 1 5.58 23.88 38.00
C MET A 1 4.79 22.96 38.94
N LYS A 2 4.62 23.31 40.22
CA LYS A 2 3.75 22.55 41.15
C LYS A 2 2.28 22.69 40.74
N VAL A 3 1.50 21.63 40.92
CA VAL A 3 0.03 21.66 40.85
C VAL A 3 -0.52 21.43 42.26
N SER A 4 -1.32 22.38 42.74
CA SER A 4 -2.20 22.20 43.90
C SER A 4 -3.54 21.62 43.45
N SER A 5 -4.17 20.80 44.29
CA SER A 5 -5.44 20.12 44.03
C SER A 5 -6.58 21.04 43.60
N LEU A 6 -7.40 20.60 42.63
CA LEU A 6 -8.71 21.18 42.34
C LEU A 6 -9.80 20.10 42.20
N ASN A 7 -11.05 20.55 42.32
CA ASN A 7 -12.23 19.80 42.73
C ASN A 7 -12.88 18.98 41.57
N PRO A 8 -13.51 17.80 41.80
CA PRO A 8 -14.07 16.98 40.71
C PRO A 8 -15.42 17.46 40.12
N ASN A 9 -16.06 18.47 40.71
CA ASN A 9 -17.48 18.78 40.46
C ASN A 9 -17.69 20.12 39.73
N GLU A 10 -17.40 20.18 38.43
CA GLU A 10 -18.08 21.06 37.47
C GLU A 10 -17.88 20.55 36.04
N GLY A 11 -18.88 20.73 35.17
CA GLY A 11 -18.97 20.01 33.90
C GLY A 11 -19.20 20.90 32.67
N ARG A 12 -18.56 20.50 31.55
CA ARG A 12 -18.50 21.15 30.22
C ARG A 12 -17.70 22.46 30.14
N VAL A 13 -16.80 22.48 29.15
CA VAL A 13 -16.26 23.68 28.48
C VAL A 13 -16.22 23.36 26.99
N ASP A 14 -16.82 24.22 26.16
CA ASP A 14 -16.74 24.11 24.70
C ASP A 14 -15.39 24.62 24.17
N TRP A 15 -14.88 24.02 23.10
CA TRP A 15 -13.62 24.42 22.46
C TRP A 15 -13.85 24.89 21.03
N THR A 16 -13.91 26.21 20.85
CA THR A 16 -13.77 26.88 19.56
C THR A 16 -12.51 27.75 19.60
N GLY A 17 -11.46 27.37 18.88
CA GLY A 17 -10.18 28.09 18.93
C GLY A 17 -9.16 27.58 17.91
N THR A 18 -8.75 28.45 17.00
CA THR A 18 -7.71 28.19 16.01
C THR A 18 -6.34 28.42 16.66
N PHE A 19 -5.49 27.40 16.71
CA PHE A 19 -4.13 27.52 17.24
C PHE A 19 -3.13 27.86 16.14
N CYS A 20 -2.57 29.07 16.19
CA CYS A 20 -1.38 29.45 15.47
C CYS A 20 -0.19 29.49 16.45
N VAL A 21 0.92 28.84 16.11
CA VAL A 21 2.09 28.73 17.00
C VAL A 21 3.30 29.39 16.36
N SER A 22 3.56 30.64 16.77
CA SER A 22 4.78 31.37 16.45
C SER A 22 5.93 30.88 17.33
N VAL A 23 7.00 30.34 16.74
CA VAL A 23 8.19 29.94 17.49
C VAL A 23 9.13 31.14 17.63
N LEU A 24 9.11 31.78 18.81
CA LEU A 24 10.19 32.66 19.24
C LEU A 24 11.31 31.82 19.85
N ALA A 25 12.53 31.94 19.32
CA ALA A 25 13.71 31.31 19.88
C ALA A 25 14.36 32.25 20.91
N ASP A 26 14.53 31.78 22.14
CA ASP A 26 15.39 32.41 23.14
C ASP A 26 16.43 31.41 23.68
N ARG A 27 17.53 31.91 24.23
CA ARG A 27 18.76 31.17 24.46
C ARG A 27 18.85 30.59 25.87
N GLY A 28 18.69 29.27 25.96
CA GLY A 28 19.43 28.48 26.95
C GLY A 28 18.72 28.17 28.27
N GLN A 29 17.61 27.43 28.20
CA GLN A 29 17.29 26.40 29.20
C GLN A 29 16.46 25.29 28.54
N SER A 30 16.84 24.03 28.78
CA SER A 30 16.29 22.87 28.06
C SER A 30 15.30 22.10 28.93
N ASP A 31 14.06 22.57 28.99
CA ASP A 31 12.90 21.84 29.52
C ASP A 31 11.71 22.05 28.57
N VAL A 32 11.28 20.99 27.86
CA VAL A 32 10.09 21.02 27.00
C VAL A 32 9.27 19.75 27.26
N THR A 33 8.08 19.94 27.82
CA THR A 33 7.08 18.88 28.03
C THR A 33 6.14 18.81 26.83
N VAL A 34 5.85 17.60 26.32
CA VAL A 34 4.82 17.37 25.30
C VAL A 34 3.95 16.19 25.74
N LEU A 35 2.63 16.31 25.57
CA LEU A 35 1.65 15.28 25.90
C LEU A 35 1.59 14.20 24.81
N ALA A 36 1.22 12.97 25.19
CA ALA A 36 0.84 11.90 24.27
C ALA A 36 -0.45 11.20 24.72
N VAL A 37 -1.32 10.86 23.77
CA VAL A 37 -2.58 10.12 23.97
C VAL A 37 -2.36 8.64 23.65
N ARG A 38 -3.10 7.72 24.28
CA ARG A 38 -2.70 6.29 24.42
C ARG A 38 -3.84 5.31 24.07
N SER A 39 -3.54 4.24 23.32
CA SER A 39 -4.39 3.04 23.14
C SER A 39 -3.56 1.83 22.63
N PRO A 40 -3.91 0.54 22.89
CA PRO A 40 -3.01 -0.61 22.70
C PRO A 40 -3.43 -1.67 21.64
N PHE A 41 -2.53 -2.64 21.38
CA PHE A 41 -2.74 -3.88 20.60
C PHE A 41 -2.03 -5.08 21.29
N VAL A 42 -2.21 -6.32 20.79
CA VAL A 42 -1.69 -7.59 21.37
C VAL A 42 -1.12 -8.56 20.34
N PHE A 43 -0.14 -9.36 20.77
CA PHE A 43 0.38 -10.53 20.05
C PHE A 43 -0.47 -11.78 20.28
N LEU A 44 -0.73 -12.52 19.21
CA LEU A 44 -1.01 -13.96 19.24
C LEU A 44 0.18 -14.73 18.63
N PRO A 45 0.44 -15.98 19.05
CA PRO A 45 1.33 -16.88 18.36
C PRO A 45 0.66 -17.51 17.13
N SER A 46 1.47 -18.03 16.20
CA SER A 46 1.04 -18.81 15.03
C SER A 46 0.17 -18.06 14.00
N LEU A 47 0.83 -17.33 13.10
CA LEU A 47 0.93 -17.72 11.68
C LEU A 47 2.24 -17.16 11.09
N THR A 48 2.63 -17.61 9.90
CA THR A 48 4.00 -17.46 9.36
C THR A 48 4.24 -16.11 8.67
N GLU A 49 4.27 -15.03 9.46
CA GLU A 49 4.64 -13.69 8.99
C GLU A 49 5.99 -13.25 9.59
N THR A 50 6.99 -13.05 8.73
CA THR A 50 8.33 -12.59 9.12
C THR A 50 8.26 -11.15 9.65
N ARG A 51 8.45 -10.96 10.96
CA ARG A 51 8.30 -9.64 11.61
C ARG A 51 9.55 -8.77 11.39
N PHE A 52 9.34 -7.48 11.09
CA PHE A 52 10.41 -6.53 10.82
C PHE A 52 10.72 -5.62 12.02
N VAL A 53 12.02 -5.42 12.28
CA VAL A 53 12.59 -4.58 13.34
C VAL A 53 13.55 -3.57 12.71
N PHE A 54 13.54 -2.30 13.16
CA PHE A 54 14.46 -1.27 12.65
C PHE A 54 15.46 -0.80 13.70
N LEU A 55 16.71 -0.63 13.25
CA LEU A 55 17.83 -0.16 14.04
C LEU A 55 18.44 1.08 13.38
N SER A 56 18.50 2.18 14.13
CA SER A 56 19.18 3.42 13.73
C SER A 56 20.00 4.00 14.86
N SER A 57 21.24 4.41 14.57
CA SER A 57 22.14 5.08 15.51
C SER A 57 21.74 6.56 15.71
N LEU A 58 20.66 6.79 16.45
CA LEU A 58 20.24 8.10 16.96
C LEU A 58 20.02 8.03 18.49
N PRO A 59 20.19 9.13 19.25
CA PRO A 59 19.95 9.14 20.70
C PRO A 59 18.49 8.81 21.06
N GLU A 60 18.28 8.13 22.19
CA GLU A 60 17.01 7.52 22.58
C GLU A 60 15.93 8.51 23.06
N ALA A 61 14.66 8.11 22.87
CA ALA A 61 13.53 8.47 23.73
C ALA A 61 12.66 7.21 23.94
N HIS A 62 12.09 7.02 25.14
CA HIS A 62 11.55 5.72 25.58
C HIS A 62 10.00 5.62 25.54
N PHE A 63 9.44 4.42 25.30
CA PHE A 63 8.01 4.09 25.44
C PHE A 63 7.76 2.64 25.92
N VAL A 64 6.60 2.36 26.55
CA VAL A 64 6.28 1.09 27.25
C VAL A 64 4.78 0.66 27.16
N PHE A 65 4.53 -0.45 26.42
CA PHE A 65 3.67 -1.65 26.65
C PHE A 65 2.15 -1.71 27.07
N LEU A 66 1.50 -2.82 26.61
CA LEU A 66 0.26 -3.58 26.99
C LEU A 66 -1.16 -2.93 26.87
N SER A 67 -2.32 -3.63 26.64
CA SER A 67 -2.65 -4.90 25.90
C SER A 67 -4.17 -5.27 25.84
N SER A 68 -4.74 -5.57 24.65
CA SER A 68 -5.91 -6.45 24.34
C SER A 68 -6.00 -6.79 22.81
N LEU A 69 -6.74 -7.78 22.23
CA LEU A 69 -7.15 -9.18 22.55
C LEU A 69 -7.79 -9.90 21.30
N LEU A 70 -7.92 -11.26 21.28
CA LEU A 70 -8.71 -12.17 20.38
C LEU A 70 -8.22 -12.56 18.94
N GLU A 71 -8.78 -13.66 18.37
CA GLU A 71 -8.16 -14.64 17.42
C GLU A 71 -8.96 -14.97 16.12
N ALA A 72 -8.31 -15.49 15.05
CA ALA A 72 -8.58 -16.83 14.42
C ALA A 72 -8.27 -17.04 12.89
N ASN A 73 -7.91 -18.30 12.53
CA ASN A 73 -8.21 -19.08 11.30
C ASN A 73 -7.42 -18.88 9.94
N PRO A 74 -6.63 -19.89 9.47
CA PRO A 74 -5.78 -19.78 8.26
C PRO A 74 -6.46 -19.91 6.88
N VAL A 75 -7.73 -20.32 6.77
CA VAL A 75 -8.40 -20.52 5.45
C VAL A 75 -8.64 -19.18 4.70
N LEU A 76 -8.57 -18.05 5.40
CA LEU A 76 -8.79 -16.72 4.84
C LEU A 76 -7.69 -16.27 3.87
N LEU A 77 -6.43 -16.69 4.03
CA LEU A 77 -5.30 -16.04 3.36
C LEU A 77 -5.32 -16.19 1.83
N SER A 78 -5.63 -17.38 1.29
CA SER A 78 -5.78 -17.58 -0.16
C SER A 78 -6.99 -16.82 -0.71
N SER A 79 -8.07 -16.79 0.07
CA SER A 79 -9.35 -16.18 -0.29
C SER A 79 -9.25 -14.64 -0.37
N LEU A 80 -8.42 -14.04 0.49
CA LEU A 80 -8.10 -12.61 0.47
C LEU A 80 -7.27 -12.19 -0.75
N ILE A 81 -6.34 -13.05 -1.22
CA ILE A 81 -5.56 -12.81 -2.43
C ILE A 81 -6.48 -12.78 -3.67
N GLU A 82 -7.41 -13.75 -3.77
CA GLU A 82 -8.40 -13.78 -4.86
C GLU A 82 -9.34 -12.57 -4.80
N ALA A 83 -9.80 -12.16 -3.61
CA ALA A 83 -10.60 -10.95 -3.42
C ALA A 83 -9.85 -9.66 -3.82
N GLN A 84 -8.54 -9.57 -3.53
CA GLN A 84 -7.72 -8.40 -3.88
C GLN A 84 -7.41 -8.32 -5.38
N PHE A 85 -7.32 -9.46 -6.07
CA PHE A 85 -7.24 -9.51 -7.54
C PHE A 85 -8.54 -9.05 -8.21
N VAL A 86 -9.72 -9.44 -7.69
CA VAL A 86 -11.01 -8.89 -8.18
C VAL A 86 -10.98 -7.36 -8.07
N LEU A 87 -10.63 -6.82 -6.90
CA LEU A 87 -10.66 -5.39 -6.66
C LEU A 87 -9.69 -4.55 -7.52
N SER A 88 -8.58 -5.12 -7.98
CA SER A 88 -7.69 -4.42 -8.93
C SER A 88 -8.36 -4.28 -10.30
N VAL A 89 -8.96 -5.35 -10.82
CA VAL A 89 -9.69 -5.31 -12.11
C VAL A 89 -10.96 -4.46 -12.01
N LEU A 90 -11.63 -4.41 -10.85
CA LEU A 90 -12.76 -3.50 -10.64
C LEU A 90 -12.33 -2.02 -10.69
N ALA A 91 -11.23 -1.66 -10.02
CA ALA A 91 -10.72 -0.29 -10.01
C ALA A 91 -10.22 0.17 -11.41
N GLU A 92 -9.60 -0.72 -12.17
CA GLU A 92 -9.21 -0.44 -13.57
C GLU A 92 -10.44 -0.20 -14.47
N LYS A 93 -11.55 -0.91 -14.25
CA LYS A 93 -12.80 -0.71 -15.00
C LYS A 93 -13.57 0.54 -14.57
N GLU A 94 -13.65 0.83 -13.28
CA GLU A 94 -14.29 2.06 -12.77
C GLU A 94 -13.60 3.30 -13.35
N ALA A 95 -12.26 3.29 -13.44
CA ALA A 95 -11.48 4.35 -14.10
C ALA A 95 -11.71 4.44 -15.63
N GLN A 96 -11.96 3.32 -16.32
CA GLN A 96 -12.29 3.31 -17.75
C GLN A 96 -13.72 3.85 -18.01
N GLU A 97 -14.70 3.47 -17.19
CA GLU A 97 -16.07 3.98 -17.29
C GLU A 97 -16.17 5.49 -16.99
N GLU A 98 -15.37 6.01 -16.04
CA GLU A 98 -15.24 7.47 -15.83
C GLU A 98 -14.60 8.17 -17.04
N GLU A 99 -13.61 7.56 -17.70
CA GLU A 99 -12.96 8.16 -18.88
C GLU A 99 -13.89 8.17 -20.11
N GLU A 100 -14.71 7.15 -20.32
CA GLU A 100 -15.73 7.17 -21.37
C GLU A 100 -16.86 8.16 -21.07
N ALA A 101 -17.34 8.23 -19.82
CA ALA A 101 -18.34 9.21 -19.39
C ALA A 101 -17.85 10.66 -19.59
N GLY A 102 -16.56 10.92 -19.31
CA GLY A 102 -15.92 12.23 -19.52
C GLY A 102 -15.87 12.67 -20.99
N ARG A 103 -15.90 11.73 -21.96
CA ARG A 103 -15.90 12.01 -23.40
C ARG A 103 -17.30 12.29 -23.98
N GLY A 104 -18.36 12.10 -23.20
CA GLY A 104 -19.75 12.00 -23.68
C GLY A 104 -20.61 13.29 -23.74
N LEU A 105 -20.07 14.49 -23.53
CA LEU A 105 -20.88 15.73 -23.42
C LEU A 105 -20.42 16.89 -24.34
N CYS A 106 -20.76 16.79 -25.63
CA CYS A 106 -20.64 17.88 -26.60
C CYS A 106 -21.83 17.96 -27.59
N TYR A 107 -23.02 18.28 -27.07
CA TYR A 107 -24.14 18.77 -27.90
C TYR A 107 -24.72 20.05 -27.32
N GLY A 108 -24.77 21.10 -28.15
CA GLY A 108 -25.13 22.46 -27.72
C GLY A 108 -26.62 22.64 -27.43
N ARG A 109 -26.94 23.44 -26.41
CA ARG A 109 -28.30 23.90 -26.14
C ARG A 109 -28.74 24.92 -27.19
N GLN A 110 -29.89 24.68 -27.83
CA GLN A 110 -30.78 25.76 -28.28
C GLN A 110 -32.11 25.67 -27.51
N PRO A 111 -32.73 26.81 -27.13
CA PRO A 111 -33.97 26.81 -26.37
C PRO A 111 -35.18 26.61 -27.30
N VAL A 112 -35.97 25.56 -27.05
CA VAL A 112 -37.27 25.36 -27.72
C VAL A 112 -38.36 26.05 -26.90
N THR A 113 -39.15 26.91 -27.55
CA THR A 113 -40.28 27.63 -26.94
C THR A 113 -41.49 26.73 -26.72
N THR A 114 -42.24 26.98 -25.65
CA THR A 114 -43.47 26.24 -25.33
C THR A 114 -44.66 26.67 -26.19
N SER A 115 -45.24 25.74 -26.95
CA SER A 115 -46.54 25.92 -27.61
C SER A 115 -47.40 24.66 -27.45
N THR A 116 -48.55 24.80 -26.79
CA THR A 116 -49.59 23.77 -26.67
C THR A 116 -50.58 23.85 -27.85
N PRO A 117 -51.05 22.70 -28.38
CA PRO A 117 -52.30 22.61 -29.13
C PRO A 117 -53.41 21.93 -28.30
N SER A 118 -54.66 22.13 -28.72
CA SER A 118 -55.90 21.72 -28.04
C SER A 118 -56.79 20.80 -28.91
N HIS A 119 -57.93 20.34 -28.34
CA HIS A 119 -59.02 19.58 -28.98
C HIS A 119 -58.73 18.10 -29.31
N SER A 120 -59.71 17.18 -29.42
CA SER A 120 -61.05 17.03 -28.80
C SER A 120 -61.55 15.58 -29.07
N PRO A 121 -62.56 15.03 -28.35
CA PRO A 121 -62.85 13.58 -28.38
C PRO A 121 -63.78 13.12 -29.52
N LEU A 122 -63.76 11.82 -29.80
CA LEU A 122 -64.74 11.09 -30.63
C LEU A 122 -65.28 9.85 -29.90
N GLN A 123 -66.46 9.39 -30.29
CA GLN A 123 -67.30 8.46 -29.51
C GLN A 123 -67.36 7.02 -30.06
N ALA A 124 -67.50 6.09 -29.11
CA ALA A 124 -68.18 4.78 -29.13
C ALA A 124 -68.57 4.08 -30.44
N ALA A 125 -68.27 2.77 -30.50
CA ALA A 125 -69.13 1.75 -31.10
C ALA A 125 -68.97 0.40 -30.37
N ASN A 126 -70.08 -0.33 -30.15
CA ASN A 126 -70.08 -1.70 -29.61
C ASN A 126 -70.18 -2.73 -30.74
N MET A 127 -69.46 -3.86 -30.63
CA MET A 127 -69.83 -5.13 -31.29
C MET A 127 -69.48 -6.32 -30.38
N SER A 128 -70.09 -7.48 -30.66
CA SER A 128 -70.35 -8.55 -29.68
C SER A 128 -69.53 -9.84 -29.86
N ASN A 129 -69.55 -10.64 -28.79
CA ASN A 129 -69.05 -12.00 -28.59
C ASN A 129 -68.77 -12.88 -29.82
N SER A 130 -67.62 -13.56 -29.79
CA SER A 130 -67.57 -15.02 -30.00
C SER A 130 -66.47 -15.65 -29.14
N GLU A 131 -66.60 -16.93 -28.79
CA GLU A 131 -65.68 -17.61 -27.86
C GLU A 131 -64.43 -18.17 -28.54
N CYS A 132 -63.26 -18.05 -27.89
CA CYS A 132 -62.14 -18.96 -28.15
C CYS A 132 -61.30 -19.20 -26.88
N LYS A 133 -61.64 -20.25 -26.11
CA LYS A 133 -60.84 -20.71 -24.96
C LYS A 133 -59.55 -21.40 -25.42
N LYS A 134 -58.42 -20.67 -25.41
CA LYS A 134 -57.08 -21.26 -25.26
C LYS A 134 -56.28 -20.43 -24.26
N GLN A 135 -55.78 -21.07 -23.22
CA GLN A 135 -54.98 -20.41 -22.17
C GLN A 135 -53.59 -20.04 -22.72
N LYS A 136 -53.48 -18.81 -23.23
CA LYS A 136 -52.21 -18.08 -23.11
C LYS A 136 -52.07 -17.67 -21.65
N THR A 137 -50.91 -17.94 -21.06
CA THR A 137 -50.52 -17.37 -19.77
C THR A 137 -50.26 -15.87 -19.95
N CYS A 138 -51.33 -15.08 -19.82
CA CYS A 138 -51.24 -13.62 -19.89
C CYS A 138 -50.34 -13.11 -18.75
N LEU A 139 -49.13 -12.67 -19.08
CA LEU A 139 -48.26 -11.90 -18.18
C LEU A 139 -49.02 -10.65 -17.73
N GLN A 140 -49.55 -10.70 -16.50
CA GLN A 140 -50.42 -9.67 -15.94
C GLN A 140 -49.61 -8.44 -15.54
N LYS A 141 -49.23 -7.64 -16.54
CA LYS A 141 -48.60 -6.33 -16.34
C LYS A 141 -49.56 -5.42 -15.57
N ALA A 142 -49.17 -4.98 -14.39
CA ALA A 142 -49.93 -4.02 -13.61
C ALA A 142 -49.95 -2.66 -14.35
N THR A 143 -51.11 -2.26 -14.84
CA THR A 143 -51.29 -1.05 -15.67
C THR A 143 -51.19 0.26 -14.88
N ASN A 144 -51.23 0.19 -13.55
CA ASN A 144 -51.44 1.33 -12.65
C ASN A 144 -50.20 1.60 -11.78
N VAL A 145 -48.99 1.30 -12.28
CA VAL A 145 -47.72 1.48 -11.54
C VAL A 145 -46.88 2.55 -12.21
N THR A 146 -46.51 3.58 -11.46
CA THR A 146 -45.56 4.62 -11.88
C THR A 146 -44.23 4.44 -11.15
N PHE A 147 -43.12 4.70 -11.84
CA PHE A 147 -41.79 4.67 -11.22
C PHE A 147 -41.59 5.89 -10.33
N GLN A 148 -41.28 5.67 -9.05
CA GLN A 148 -41.01 6.73 -8.08
C GLN A 148 -39.50 6.98 -8.00
N VAL A 149 -39.08 8.22 -8.25
CA VAL A 149 -37.67 8.61 -8.19
C VAL A 149 -37.31 9.00 -6.75
N ASN A 150 -36.28 8.39 -6.18
CA ASN A 150 -35.78 8.70 -4.84
C ASN A 150 -35.36 10.18 -4.73
N HIS A 151 -35.95 10.93 -3.78
CA HIS A 151 -35.63 12.34 -3.55
C HIS A 151 -34.16 12.61 -3.16
N VAL A 152 -33.47 11.61 -2.59
CA VAL A 152 -32.04 11.69 -2.24
C VAL A 152 -31.22 10.95 -3.30
N SER A 153 -30.41 11.70 -4.04
CA SER A 153 -29.57 11.18 -5.14
C SER A 153 -28.50 10.20 -4.64
N ARG A 154 -28.07 9.31 -5.54
CA ARG A 154 -26.99 8.33 -5.28
C ARG A 154 -25.75 8.95 -4.65
N ASN A 155 -25.25 10.05 -5.21
CA ASN A 155 -24.10 10.79 -4.65
C ASN A 155 -24.34 11.20 -3.19
N LYS A 156 -25.46 11.88 -2.88
CA LYS A 156 -25.79 12.30 -1.50
C LYS A 156 -25.91 11.13 -0.52
N ARG A 157 -26.39 9.96 -0.97
CA ARG A 157 -26.44 8.74 -0.15
C ARG A 157 -25.05 8.11 0.03
N GLY A 158 -24.22 8.11 -1.01
CA GLY A 158 -22.83 7.65 -0.95
C GLY A 158 -21.98 8.43 0.06
N GLN A 159 -22.13 9.76 0.13
CA GLN A 159 -21.35 10.60 1.08
C GLN A 159 -21.58 10.26 2.56
N ILE A 160 -22.64 9.54 2.91
CA ILE A 160 -22.96 9.13 4.29
C ILE A 160 -22.87 7.61 4.51
N LEU A 161 -22.51 6.82 3.49
CA LEU A 161 -22.59 5.37 3.50
C LEU A 161 -21.20 4.72 3.63
N GLY A 162 -20.77 4.57 4.88
CA GLY A 162 -19.43 4.08 5.24
C GLY A 162 -18.49 5.22 5.62
N GLN A 163 -17.19 4.93 5.70
CA GLN A 163 -16.16 5.92 6.08
C GLN A 163 -15.53 6.63 4.88
N ARG A 164 -15.76 6.14 3.65
CA ARG A 164 -15.22 6.71 2.41
C ARG A 164 -16.31 7.53 1.70
N GLY A 165 -16.03 8.80 1.38
CA GLY A 165 -16.94 9.64 0.59
C GLY A 165 -17.15 9.13 -0.85
N GLY A 166 -18.23 9.54 -1.50
CA GLY A 166 -18.62 9.09 -2.85
C GLY A 166 -19.56 7.88 -2.88
N PHE A 167 -20.25 7.68 -4.01
CA PHE A 167 -21.16 6.55 -4.25
C PHE A 167 -20.41 5.42 -4.95
N ARG A 168 -20.59 4.17 -4.48
CA ARG A 168 -19.90 2.96 -4.94
C ARG A 168 -20.83 1.73 -5.08
N GLY A 169 -22.12 2.00 -5.23
CA GLY A 169 -23.15 0.97 -5.24
C GLY A 169 -23.14 0.18 -6.53
N CYS A 170 -22.71 -1.08 -6.45
CA CYS A 170 -22.48 -1.98 -7.57
C CYS A 170 -22.80 -3.43 -7.19
N THR A 171 -22.87 -4.31 -8.18
CA THR A 171 -23.08 -5.76 -7.98
C THR A 171 -21.89 -6.56 -8.51
N VAL A 172 -21.29 -7.37 -7.64
CA VAL A 172 -20.27 -8.37 -8.00
C VAL A 172 -20.96 -9.72 -8.06
N TRP A 173 -21.05 -10.31 -9.26
CA TRP A 173 -21.82 -11.51 -9.54
C TRP A 173 -20.91 -12.72 -9.75
N PHE A 174 -20.75 -13.55 -8.71
CA PHE A 174 -19.96 -14.77 -8.79
C PHE A 174 -20.76 -15.89 -9.46
N THR A 175 -20.25 -16.40 -10.57
CA THR A 175 -20.78 -17.58 -11.28
C THR A 175 -19.73 -18.70 -11.38
N GLY A 176 -20.18 -19.95 -11.51
CA GLY A 176 -19.31 -21.13 -11.56
C GLY A 176 -19.97 -22.37 -10.95
N LEU A 177 -19.33 -23.53 -11.07
CA LEU A 177 -19.82 -24.81 -10.56
C LEU A 177 -20.00 -24.83 -9.03
N SER A 178 -20.74 -25.81 -8.51
CA SER A 178 -20.79 -26.09 -7.07
C SER A 178 -19.38 -26.45 -6.57
N GLY A 179 -18.95 -25.99 -5.39
CA GLY A 179 -17.60 -26.26 -4.88
C GLY A 179 -16.44 -25.53 -5.59
N ALA A 180 -16.70 -24.73 -6.63
CA ALA A 180 -15.66 -23.97 -7.34
C ALA A 180 -14.94 -22.92 -6.47
N GLY A 181 -15.64 -22.27 -5.55
CA GLY A 181 -15.07 -21.30 -4.60
C GLY A 181 -15.94 -20.10 -4.27
N LYS A 182 -16.99 -19.81 -5.06
CA LYS A 182 -17.86 -18.61 -4.97
C LYS A 182 -18.12 -18.08 -3.55
N THR A 183 -18.77 -18.88 -2.68
CA THR A 183 -19.13 -18.48 -1.31
C THR A 183 -17.91 -18.14 -0.44
N THR A 184 -16.77 -18.79 -0.68
CA THR A 184 -15.50 -18.52 0.02
C THR A 184 -14.91 -17.17 -0.44
N VAL A 185 -14.89 -16.91 -1.75
CA VAL A 185 -14.42 -15.64 -2.31
C VAL A 185 -15.35 -14.48 -1.92
N SER A 186 -16.67 -14.69 -1.94
CA SER A 186 -17.64 -13.64 -1.58
C SER A 186 -17.55 -13.24 -0.11
N PHE A 187 -17.38 -14.19 0.82
CA PHE A 187 -17.18 -13.85 2.24
C PHE A 187 -15.82 -13.21 2.51
N ALA A 188 -14.73 -13.66 1.85
CA ALA A 188 -13.43 -13.01 2.01
C ALA A 188 -13.40 -11.59 1.41
N LEU A 189 -14.14 -11.35 0.32
CA LEU A 189 -14.34 -10.01 -0.24
C LEU A 189 -15.24 -9.15 0.65
N GLU A 190 -16.30 -9.72 1.25
CA GLU A 190 -17.15 -9.04 2.23
C GLU A 190 -16.33 -8.56 3.45
N GLU A 191 -15.57 -9.46 4.06
CA GLU A 191 -14.67 -9.15 5.18
C GLU A 191 -13.63 -8.10 4.80
N TYR A 192 -13.00 -8.23 3.62
CA TYR A 192 -12.07 -7.22 3.11
C TYR A 192 -12.74 -5.85 2.97
N LEU A 193 -13.90 -5.75 2.31
CA LEU A 193 -14.59 -4.48 2.07
C LEU A 193 -15.01 -3.82 3.38
N ILE A 194 -15.59 -4.57 4.32
CA ILE A 194 -15.92 -4.09 5.66
C ILE A 194 -14.65 -3.60 6.39
N SER A 195 -13.52 -4.32 6.30
CA SER A 195 -12.24 -3.88 6.88
C SER A 195 -11.70 -2.57 6.27
N LYS A 196 -12.15 -2.16 5.07
CA LYS A 196 -11.77 -0.89 4.43
C LYS A 196 -12.80 0.23 4.65
N GLY A 197 -13.83 -0.01 5.49
CA GLY A 197 -14.92 0.93 5.74
C GLY A 197 -15.91 1.07 4.58
N ILE A 198 -15.98 0.05 3.69
CA ILE A 198 -16.89 -0.02 2.54
C ILE A 198 -18.04 -0.98 2.87
N PRO A 199 -19.30 -0.49 2.94
CA PRO A 199 -20.46 -1.37 3.16
C PRO A 199 -20.66 -2.34 1.98
N ALA A 200 -20.65 -3.64 2.30
CA ALA A 200 -20.95 -4.74 1.40
C ALA A 200 -22.04 -5.64 2.01
N TYR A 201 -22.68 -6.48 1.18
CA TYR A 201 -23.64 -7.49 1.66
C TYR A 201 -23.70 -8.72 0.74
N CYS A 202 -23.50 -9.91 1.32
CA CYS A 202 -23.49 -11.17 0.58
C CYS A 202 -24.89 -11.82 0.45
N LEU A 203 -25.40 -11.82 -0.77
CA LEU A 203 -26.54 -12.61 -1.22
C LEU A 203 -26.03 -14.00 -1.66
N ASP A 204 -26.12 -15.01 -0.80
CA ASP A 204 -25.86 -16.41 -1.16
C ASP A 204 -27.17 -17.18 -1.43
N GLY A 205 -27.08 -18.20 -2.29
CA GLY A 205 -28.19 -19.08 -2.65
C GLY A 205 -28.88 -19.78 -1.48
N ASP A 206 -28.14 -20.15 -0.43
CA ASP A 206 -28.75 -20.77 0.76
C ASP A 206 -29.56 -19.73 1.54
N ASN A 207 -29.02 -18.53 1.78
CA ASN A 207 -29.68 -17.46 2.52
C ASN A 207 -31.00 -17.02 1.84
N MET A 208 -30.95 -16.79 0.53
CA MET A 208 -32.13 -16.36 -0.23
C MET A 208 -33.25 -17.41 -0.26
N ARG A 209 -32.90 -18.70 -0.25
CA ARG A 209 -33.87 -19.81 -0.27
C ARG A 209 -34.57 -20.08 1.07
N HIS A 210 -34.04 -19.59 2.20
CA HIS A 210 -34.79 -19.60 3.47
C HIS A 210 -35.80 -18.44 3.56
N GLY A 211 -35.52 -17.31 2.88
CA GLY A 211 -36.35 -16.10 2.86
C GLY A 211 -37.16 -15.92 1.57
N LEU A 212 -36.72 -14.98 0.73
CA LEU A 212 -37.46 -14.49 -0.45
C LEU A 212 -37.78 -15.58 -1.48
N ASN A 213 -36.93 -16.60 -1.60
CA ASN A 213 -37.02 -17.65 -2.61
C ASN A 213 -37.52 -18.98 -2.04
N ARG A 214 -38.05 -19.01 -0.80
CA ARG A 214 -38.54 -20.22 -0.11
C ARG A 214 -39.69 -20.96 -0.79
N ASN A 215 -40.35 -20.33 -1.76
CA ASN A 215 -41.43 -20.92 -2.54
C ASN A 215 -40.97 -21.52 -3.89
N LEU A 216 -39.67 -21.47 -4.19
CA LEU A 216 -39.10 -21.91 -5.47
C LEU A 216 -38.35 -23.23 -5.27
N GLY A 217 -38.69 -24.22 -6.07
CA GLY A 217 -38.02 -25.52 -6.11
C GLY A 217 -36.75 -25.48 -6.97
N PHE A 218 -36.66 -26.44 -7.87
CA PHE A 218 -35.46 -26.73 -8.67
C PHE A 218 -35.76 -27.08 -10.14
N SER A 219 -36.97 -26.81 -10.65
CA SER A 219 -37.21 -26.80 -12.11
C SER A 219 -36.46 -25.65 -12.78
N ASP A 220 -36.40 -25.62 -14.11
CA ASP A 220 -35.67 -24.55 -14.79
C ASP A 220 -36.43 -23.20 -14.74
N GLU A 221 -37.77 -23.21 -14.64
CA GLU A 221 -38.57 -22.01 -14.37
C GLU A 221 -38.35 -21.48 -12.94
N ASP A 222 -38.26 -22.36 -11.95
CA ASP A 222 -37.91 -22.00 -10.56
C ASP A 222 -36.49 -21.43 -10.46
N ARG A 223 -35.57 -21.90 -11.32
CA ARG A 223 -34.19 -21.39 -11.41
C ARG A 223 -34.14 -20.00 -12.04
N GLU A 224 -34.83 -19.80 -13.16
CA GLU A 224 -34.95 -18.49 -13.82
C GLU A 224 -35.56 -17.44 -12.87
N GLU A 225 -36.70 -17.76 -12.21
CA GLU A 225 -37.33 -16.86 -11.24
C GLU A 225 -36.45 -16.64 -10.00
N ASN A 226 -35.71 -17.65 -9.54
CA ASN A 226 -34.75 -17.49 -8.44
C ASN A 226 -33.65 -16.48 -8.80
N ILE A 227 -33.04 -16.60 -9.99
CA ILE A 227 -32.00 -15.67 -10.44
C ILE A 227 -32.59 -14.27 -10.68
N ARG A 228 -33.76 -14.16 -11.33
CA ARG A 228 -34.44 -12.88 -11.58
C ARG A 228 -34.74 -12.12 -10.27
N ARG A 229 -35.24 -12.80 -9.23
CA ARG A 229 -35.46 -12.19 -7.90
C ARG A 229 -34.17 -11.67 -7.27
N VAL A 230 -33.10 -12.47 -7.34
CA VAL A 230 -31.79 -12.08 -6.85
C VAL A 230 -31.26 -10.86 -7.59
N SER A 231 -31.41 -10.79 -8.92
CA SER A 231 -30.97 -9.66 -9.73
C SER A 231 -31.64 -8.34 -9.34
N GLU A 232 -32.95 -8.34 -9.08
CA GLU A 232 -33.68 -7.14 -8.63
C GLU A 232 -33.28 -6.75 -7.20
N VAL A 233 -33.05 -7.71 -6.30
CA VAL A 233 -32.57 -7.43 -4.93
C VAL A 233 -31.14 -6.88 -4.94
N ALA A 234 -30.24 -7.47 -5.73
CA ALA A 234 -28.88 -6.97 -5.91
C ALA A 234 -28.88 -5.53 -6.43
N LYS A 235 -29.75 -5.22 -7.41
CA LYS A 235 -29.98 -3.86 -7.90
C LYS A 235 -30.48 -2.90 -6.82
N LEU A 236 -31.30 -3.34 -5.87
CA LEU A 236 -31.75 -2.48 -4.75
C LEU A 236 -30.60 -2.21 -3.75
N PHE A 237 -29.77 -3.20 -3.44
CA PHE A 237 -28.55 -2.99 -2.64
C PHE A 237 -27.56 -2.06 -3.35
N ALA A 238 -27.30 -2.30 -4.64
CA ALA A 238 -26.47 -1.43 -5.46
C ALA A 238 -27.06 -0.01 -5.57
N ASP A 239 -28.36 0.18 -5.84
CA ASP A 239 -28.96 1.52 -5.84
C ASP A 239 -28.81 2.23 -4.49
N SER A 240 -28.91 1.50 -3.36
CA SER A 240 -28.72 2.06 -2.03
C SER A 240 -27.30 2.60 -1.78
N GLY A 241 -26.29 2.06 -2.48
CA GLY A 241 -24.88 2.42 -2.38
C GLY A 241 -23.98 1.34 -1.78
N VAL A 242 -24.55 0.17 -1.44
CA VAL A 242 -23.84 -1.00 -0.90
C VAL A 242 -23.27 -1.84 -2.04
N VAL A 243 -22.11 -2.47 -1.82
CA VAL A 243 -21.55 -3.47 -2.74
C VAL A 243 -22.30 -4.80 -2.55
N ALA A 244 -23.14 -5.18 -3.52
CA ALA A 244 -23.92 -6.41 -3.48
C ALA A 244 -23.09 -7.60 -4.00
N LEU A 245 -22.80 -8.58 -3.15
CA LEU A 245 -21.98 -9.75 -3.51
C LEU A 245 -22.91 -10.95 -3.74
N CYS A 246 -23.05 -11.41 -4.98
CA CYS A 246 -24.01 -12.46 -5.35
C CYS A 246 -23.31 -13.80 -5.59
N SER A 247 -23.50 -14.77 -4.69
CA SER A 247 -22.93 -16.12 -4.77
C SER A 247 -23.99 -17.13 -5.27
N PHE A 248 -24.03 -17.36 -6.59
CA PHE A 248 -25.01 -18.26 -7.23
C PHE A 248 -24.40 -19.11 -8.34
N VAL A 249 -24.84 -20.35 -8.47
CA VAL A 249 -24.39 -21.21 -9.59
C VAL A 249 -24.71 -20.56 -10.94
N SER A 250 -25.89 -19.93 -11.07
CA SER A 250 -26.31 -19.12 -12.24
C SER A 250 -25.91 -19.75 -13.59
N PRO A 251 -26.37 -20.98 -13.90
CA PRO A 251 -25.76 -21.82 -14.93
C PRO A 251 -25.98 -21.34 -16.36
N PHE A 252 -27.09 -20.65 -16.64
CA PHE A 252 -27.48 -20.22 -17.98
C PHE A 252 -27.03 -18.79 -18.27
N SER A 253 -26.46 -18.58 -19.45
CA SER A 253 -25.95 -17.29 -19.95
C SER A 253 -27.07 -16.25 -20.05
N LYS A 254 -28.26 -16.66 -20.53
CA LYS A 254 -29.50 -15.86 -20.58
C LYS A 254 -29.78 -15.17 -19.24
N ASP A 255 -29.74 -15.90 -18.13
CA ASP A 255 -30.11 -15.39 -16.81
C ASP A 255 -29.08 -14.35 -16.31
N ARG A 256 -27.79 -14.59 -16.57
CA ARG A 256 -26.70 -13.67 -16.21
C ARG A 256 -26.71 -12.41 -17.07
N GLN A 257 -27.01 -12.53 -18.36
CA GLN A 257 -27.22 -11.39 -19.26
C GLN A 257 -28.42 -10.55 -18.81
N GLN A 258 -29.53 -11.17 -18.40
CA GLN A 258 -30.68 -10.46 -17.84
C GLN A 258 -30.34 -9.77 -16.52
N ALA A 259 -29.52 -10.40 -15.66
CA ALA A 259 -29.02 -9.78 -14.42
C ALA A 259 -28.15 -8.53 -14.71
N LYS A 260 -27.19 -8.63 -15.64
CA LYS A 260 -26.33 -7.51 -16.06
C LYS A 260 -27.17 -6.38 -16.68
N LYS A 261 -28.12 -6.71 -17.56
CA LYS A 261 -29.05 -5.77 -18.19
C LYS A 261 -29.85 -4.96 -17.18
N ILE A 262 -30.44 -5.60 -16.16
CA ILE A 262 -31.22 -4.94 -15.10
C ILE A 262 -30.41 -3.83 -14.39
N HIS A 263 -29.10 -4.03 -14.22
CA HIS A 263 -28.20 -3.06 -13.59
C HIS A 263 -27.78 -1.94 -14.55
N VAL A 264 -27.36 -2.29 -15.76
CA VAL A 264 -26.94 -1.31 -16.80
C VAL A 264 -28.09 -0.38 -17.19
N GLU A 265 -29.31 -0.89 -17.40
CA GLU A 265 -30.52 -0.07 -17.63
C GLU A 265 -30.89 0.83 -16.43
N SER A 266 -30.32 0.54 -15.25
CA SER A 266 -30.47 1.34 -14.03
C SER A 266 -29.27 2.26 -13.74
N GLY A 267 -28.25 2.29 -14.62
CA GLY A 267 -27.00 3.03 -14.43
C GLY A 267 -26.21 2.60 -13.19
N LEU A 268 -26.11 1.29 -12.94
CA LEU A 268 -25.36 0.70 -11.84
C LEU A 268 -24.30 -0.28 -12.38
N PRO A 269 -23.03 -0.23 -11.91
CA PRO A 269 -22.02 -1.17 -12.34
C PRO A 269 -22.36 -2.62 -11.94
N PHE A 270 -22.09 -3.54 -12.86
CA PHE A 270 -22.31 -4.98 -12.68
C PHE A 270 -21.12 -5.76 -13.24
N PHE A 271 -20.50 -6.57 -12.39
CA PHE A 271 -19.27 -7.28 -12.69
C PHE A 271 -19.49 -8.79 -12.61
N GLU A 272 -19.47 -9.47 -13.76
CA GLU A 272 -19.55 -10.94 -13.83
C GLU A 272 -18.19 -11.56 -13.49
N VAL A 273 -18.09 -12.18 -12.30
CA VAL A 273 -16.88 -12.88 -11.85
C VAL A 273 -17.05 -14.37 -12.10
N PHE A 274 -16.34 -14.89 -13.10
CA PHE A 274 -16.32 -16.32 -13.38
C PHE A 274 -15.27 -17.03 -12.54
N VAL A 275 -15.71 -17.85 -11.58
CA VAL A 275 -14.85 -18.72 -10.77
C VAL A 275 -14.60 -20.01 -11.56
N ASP A 276 -13.61 -19.98 -12.46
CA ASP A 276 -13.30 -21.12 -13.32
C ASP A 276 -12.49 -22.16 -12.55
N THR A 277 -13.12 -23.28 -12.24
CA THR A 277 -12.51 -24.43 -11.58
C THR A 277 -13.04 -25.71 -12.23
N PRO A 278 -12.16 -26.67 -12.62
CA PRO A 278 -12.59 -27.90 -13.29
C PRO A 278 -13.62 -28.70 -12.48
N LEU A 279 -14.49 -29.44 -13.19
CA LEU A 279 -15.55 -30.25 -12.57
C LEU A 279 -14.95 -31.31 -11.65
N GLU A 280 -13.83 -31.90 -12.05
CA GLU A 280 -13.10 -32.95 -11.33
C GLU A 280 -12.62 -32.44 -9.97
N VAL A 281 -12.11 -31.20 -9.92
CA VAL A 281 -11.69 -30.51 -8.69
C VAL A 281 -12.90 -30.15 -7.82
N CYS A 282 -14.03 -29.79 -8.44
CA CYS A 282 -15.29 -29.53 -7.73
C CYS A 282 -15.88 -30.81 -7.10
N GLU A 283 -15.85 -31.93 -7.82
CA GLU A 283 -16.25 -33.26 -7.33
C GLU A 283 -15.28 -33.80 -6.27
N GLN A 284 -13.97 -33.54 -6.39
CA GLN A 284 -12.99 -33.90 -5.36
C GLN A 284 -13.23 -33.15 -4.05
N ARG A 285 -13.63 -31.87 -4.11
CA ARG A 285 -13.93 -31.04 -2.94
C ARG A 285 -15.24 -31.43 -2.25
N ASP A 286 -16.30 -31.72 -3.02
CA ASP A 286 -17.69 -32.03 -2.61
C ASP A 286 -18.14 -31.48 -1.23
N VAL A 287 -17.95 -30.17 -1.01
CA VAL A 287 -18.00 -29.51 0.31
C VAL A 287 -19.34 -29.71 1.05
N LYS A 288 -20.44 -29.88 0.31
CA LYS A 288 -21.80 -30.09 0.86
C LYS A 288 -22.32 -31.53 0.68
N GLY A 289 -21.48 -32.47 0.21
CA GLY A 289 -21.87 -33.86 -0.08
C GLY A 289 -22.96 -33.96 -1.14
N LEU A 290 -22.95 -33.07 -2.13
CA LEU A 290 -23.97 -32.93 -3.17
C LEU A 290 -23.61 -33.71 -4.43
N TYR A 291 -22.33 -33.71 -4.84
CA TYR A 291 -21.88 -34.47 -6.00
C TYR A 291 -22.06 -35.97 -5.78
N LYS A 292 -21.72 -36.49 -4.58
CA LYS A 292 -22.01 -37.88 -4.21
C LYS A 292 -23.50 -38.23 -4.29
N LYS A 293 -24.40 -37.31 -3.91
CA LYS A 293 -25.86 -37.51 -3.99
C LYS A 293 -26.41 -37.41 -5.42
N ALA A 294 -25.82 -36.56 -6.26
CA ALA A 294 -26.15 -36.47 -7.69
C ALA A 294 -25.70 -37.72 -8.45
N ARG A 295 -24.43 -38.15 -8.26
CA ARG A 295 -23.90 -39.41 -8.83
C ARG A 295 -24.67 -40.65 -8.37
N ALA A 296 -25.30 -40.62 -7.20
CA ALA A 296 -26.20 -41.67 -6.69
C ALA A 296 -27.67 -41.54 -7.18
N GLY A 297 -28.00 -40.58 -8.04
CA GLY A 297 -29.36 -40.36 -8.57
C GLY A 297 -30.38 -39.80 -7.58
N ILE A 298 -29.95 -39.41 -6.37
CA ILE A 298 -30.79 -38.89 -5.29
C ILE A 298 -31.16 -37.42 -5.56
N ILE A 299 -30.23 -36.64 -6.10
CA ILE A 299 -30.45 -35.29 -6.61
C ILE A 299 -30.43 -35.37 -8.14
N LYS A 300 -31.50 -34.92 -8.80
CA LYS A 300 -31.62 -34.90 -10.27
C LYS A 300 -31.52 -33.48 -10.79
N GLY A 301 -30.96 -33.32 -11.99
CA GLY A 301 -30.80 -32.02 -12.62
C GLY A 301 -29.69 -31.20 -11.96
N PHE A 302 -28.63 -31.86 -11.48
CA PHE A 302 -27.53 -31.17 -10.80
C PHE A 302 -26.57 -30.56 -11.83
N THR A 303 -26.27 -29.28 -11.69
CA THR A 303 -25.37 -28.54 -12.60
C THR A 303 -23.96 -29.15 -12.62
N GLY A 304 -23.49 -29.50 -13.81
CA GLY A 304 -22.22 -30.20 -14.04
C GLY A 304 -22.35 -31.73 -14.11
N ILE A 305 -23.52 -32.30 -13.78
CA ILE A 305 -23.77 -33.76 -13.81
C ILE A 305 -24.91 -34.09 -14.76
N ASP A 306 -26.15 -33.69 -14.43
CA ASP A 306 -27.34 -33.93 -15.28
C ASP A 306 -27.84 -32.65 -15.99
N SER A 307 -27.46 -31.47 -15.50
CA SER A 307 -27.75 -30.17 -16.11
C SER A 307 -26.45 -29.50 -16.55
N GLN A 308 -26.47 -28.82 -17.70
CA GLN A 308 -25.28 -28.14 -18.24
C GLN A 308 -24.92 -26.88 -17.44
N TYR A 309 -23.69 -26.39 -17.63
CA TYR A 309 -23.21 -25.10 -17.15
C TYR A 309 -22.63 -24.33 -18.34
N GLU A 310 -23.25 -23.22 -18.71
CA GLU A 310 -22.80 -22.36 -19.80
C GLU A 310 -21.74 -21.40 -19.25
N LYS A 311 -20.45 -21.67 -19.54
CA LYS A 311 -19.34 -20.78 -19.18
C LYS A 311 -19.59 -19.37 -19.74
N PRO A 312 -19.35 -18.29 -18.98
CA PRO A 312 -19.38 -16.94 -19.52
C PRO A 312 -18.39 -16.75 -20.68
N GLU A 313 -18.85 -16.15 -21.78
CA GLU A 313 -18.00 -15.85 -22.95
C GLU A 313 -17.15 -14.59 -22.72
N THR A 314 -17.73 -13.57 -22.08
CA THR A 314 -17.08 -12.27 -21.79
C THR A 314 -17.28 -11.85 -20.32
N PRO A 315 -16.85 -12.66 -19.33
CA PRO A 315 -16.93 -12.29 -17.92
C PRO A 315 -16.03 -11.09 -17.63
N ASP A 316 -16.41 -10.30 -16.62
CA ASP A 316 -15.66 -9.11 -16.24
C ASP A 316 -14.35 -9.42 -15.51
N VAL A 317 -14.30 -10.55 -14.80
CA VAL A 317 -13.10 -11.13 -14.19
C VAL A 317 -13.16 -12.64 -14.36
N VAL A 318 -12.09 -13.28 -14.82
CA VAL A 318 -11.93 -14.74 -14.71
C VAL A 318 -11.02 -15.05 -13.52
N LEU A 319 -11.61 -15.51 -12.42
CA LEU A 319 -10.86 -16.12 -11.33
C LEU A 319 -10.45 -17.54 -11.73
N LYS A 320 -9.39 -17.62 -12.54
CA LYS A 320 -8.54 -18.80 -12.59
C LYS A 320 -7.84 -18.90 -11.24
N THR A 321 -8.22 -19.87 -10.42
CA THR A 321 -7.55 -20.19 -9.15
C THR A 321 -6.18 -20.87 -9.39
N ALA A 322 -5.48 -20.45 -10.47
CA ALA A 322 -4.44 -21.20 -11.18
C ALA A 322 -3.59 -20.36 -12.21
N GLN A 323 -3.23 -19.08 -11.94
CA GLN A 323 -2.19 -18.21 -12.62
C GLN A 323 -2.62 -17.17 -13.72
N CYS A 324 -1.97 -15.97 -13.79
CA CYS A 324 -1.77 -15.04 -14.96
C CYS A 324 -1.12 -13.62 -14.63
N SER A 325 -0.45 -12.91 -15.59
CA SER A 325 -0.12 -11.42 -15.62
C SER A 325 0.50 -10.90 -16.99
N VAL A 326 0.54 -9.55 -17.29
CA VAL A 326 0.95 -8.87 -18.60
C VAL A 326 1.42 -7.35 -18.46
N ASN A 327 2.11 -6.70 -19.47
CA ASN A 327 2.73 -5.30 -19.51
C ASN A 327 2.43 -4.48 -20.86
N GLU A 328 2.95 -3.31 -21.38
CA GLU A 328 4.03 -2.25 -21.14
C GLU A 328 4.03 -0.98 -22.13
N CYS A 329 4.87 0.09 -21.91
CA CYS A 329 5.47 1.18 -22.81
C CYS A 329 4.70 2.47 -23.30
N GLY A 330 5.29 3.63 -23.75
CA GLY A 330 6.47 4.45 -23.31
C GLY A 330 7.07 5.59 -24.27
N ALA A 331 7.31 6.88 -23.84
CA ALA A 331 8.04 7.99 -24.60
C ALA A 331 8.44 9.34 -23.85
N GLY A 332 9.52 10.10 -24.26
CA GLY A 332 9.83 11.56 -23.93
C GLY A 332 11.26 12.10 -23.50
N ALA A 333 11.37 12.86 -22.36
CA ALA A 333 12.42 13.85 -21.93
C ALA A 333 13.61 13.41 -20.98
N GLY A 334 14.09 14.23 -20.01
CA GLY A 334 15.43 14.16 -19.35
C GLY A 334 15.53 14.33 -17.80
N TYR A 335 16.55 13.76 -17.13
CA TYR A 335 16.74 13.74 -15.66
C TYR A 335 18.21 13.90 -15.19
N PRO A 336 18.54 14.91 -14.35
CA PRO A 336 19.85 15.05 -13.72
C PRO A 336 19.95 14.24 -12.40
N GLY A 337 20.78 13.19 -12.38
CA GLY A 337 20.96 12.36 -11.19
C GLY A 337 21.62 13.10 -10.04
N GLY A 338 20.86 13.35 -8.96
CA GLY A 338 21.39 13.88 -7.70
C GLY A 338 20.36 14.62 -6.85
N VAL A 339 19.49 15.43 -7.46
CA VAL A 339 18.54 16.28 -6.73
C VAL A 339 17.09 15.88 -7.02
N GLY A 340 16.36 15.53 -5.96
CA GLY A 340 14.99 15.00 -6.07
C GLY A 340 14.96 13.50 -5.85
N GLY A 341 13.79 12.89 -6.08
CA GLY A 341 13.62 11.44 -5.99
C GLY A 341 14.44 10.70 -7.06
N ASP A 342 14.93 9.51 -6.73
CA ASP A 342 15.52 8.59 -7.71
C ASP A 342 14.39 7.74 -8.34
N PRO A 343 14.23 7.70 -9.68
CA PRO A 343 13.32 6.79 -10.36
C PRO A 343 13.49 5.31 -9.95
N LYS A 344 14.67 4.88 -9.48
CA LYS A 344 14.91 3.54 -8.91
C LYS A 344 14.20 3.34 -7.57
N VAL A 345 14.17 4.35 -6.70
CA VAL A 345 13.45 4.31 -5.42
C VAL A 345 11.94 4.16 -5.64
N LEU A 346 11.40 4.81 -6.68
CA LEU A 346 10.01 4.67 -7.09
C LEU A 346 9.74 3.28 -7.73
N SER A 347 10.47 2.94 -8.79
CA SER A 347 10.21 1.73 -9.60
C SER A 347 10.46 0.40 -8.90
N GLU A 348 11.35 0.35 -7.90
CA GLU A 348 11.53 -0.83 -7.06
C GLU A 348 10.53 -0.88 -5.88
N GLY A 349 9.64 0.11 -5.74
CA GLY A 349 8.54 0.11 -4.76
C GLY A 349 8.93 0.53 -3.34
N TRP A 350 10.14 1.04 -3.10
CA TRP A 350 10.58 1.53 -1.78
C TRP A 350 9.67 2.67 -1.24
N ALA A 351 9.06 3.42 -2.16
CA ALA A 351 8.19 4.56 -1.87
C ALA A 351 6.68 4.26 -1.84
N THR A 352 6.27 2.98 -1.92
CA THR A 352 4.87 2.55 -1.87
C THR A 352 4.07 3.31 -0.78
N PRO A 353 2.86 3.84 -1.07
CA PRO A 353 2.02 3.60 -2.24
C PRO A 353 2.20 4.56 -3.45
N LEU A 354 3.19 5.47 -3.48
CA LEU A 354 3.35 6.44 -4.59
C LEU A 354 3.38 5.76 -5.96
N SER A 355 2.60 6.27 -6.92
CA SER A 355 2.63 5.84 -8.33
C SER A 355 3.79 6.45 -9.13
N GLY A 356 4.44 7.48 -8.59
CA GLY A 356 5.59 8.14 -9.22
C GLY A 356 6.10 9.32 -8.41
N PHE A 357 6.51 10.39 -9.08
CA PHE A 357 6.93 11.60 -8.38
C PHE A 357 5.70 12.31 -7.81
N MET A 358 5.83 12.78 -6.57
CA MET A 358 4.72 13.37 -5.82
C MET A 358 4.01 14.47 -6.59
N ARG A 359 2.68 14.38 -6.63
CA ARG A 359 1.76 15.47 -6.97
C ARG A 359 1.78 16.55 -5.88
N GLU A 360 1.28 17.75 -6.15
CA GLU A 360 1.30 18.87 -5.19
C GLU A 360 0.61 18.48 -3.87
N GLN A 361 -0.52 17.77 -3.96
CA GLN A 361 -1.24 17.24 -2.81
C GLN A 361 -0.39 16.28 -1.96
N GLU A 362 0.32 15.33 -2.59
CA GLU A 362 1.20 14.37 -1.90
C GLU A 362 2.43 15.04 -1.29
N PHE A 363 2.99 16.04 -1.98
CA PHE A 363 4.08 16.88 -1.49
C PHE A 363 3.69 17.68 -0.25
N LEU A 364 2.54 18.37 -0.29
CA LEU A 364 2.00 19.10 0.85
C LEU A 364 1.68 18.16 2.02
N GLN A 365 1.07 17.01 1.76
CA GLN A 365 0.81 16.01 2.81
C GLN A 365 2.10 15.49 3.46
N SER A 366 3.14 15.20 2.67
CA SER A 366 4.48 14.85 3.17
C SER A 366 5.10 15.98 4.00
N GLN A 367 5.00 17.24 3.55
CA GLN A 367 5.60 18.40 4.21
C GLN A 367 4.89 18.88 5.49
N HIS A 368 3.58 18.65 5.60
CA HIS A 368 2.79 19.11 6.74
C HIS A 368 2.47 18.00 7.75
N PHE A 369 2.36 16.74 7.32
CA PHE A 369 1.91 15.62 8.17
C PHE A 369 2.90 14.43 8.20
N GLY A 370 3.94 14.44 7.36
CA GLY A 370 4.89 13.34 7.24
C GLY A 370 4.26 12.02 6.74
N CYS A 371 3.05 12.08 6.19
CA CYS A 371 2.23 10.95 5.77
C CYS A 371 1.44 11.30 4.51
N LEU A 372 1.18 10.31 3.66
CA LEU A 372 0.12 10.37 2.63
C LEU A 372 -1.19 9.91 3.26
N MET A 373 -2.32 10.45 2.82
CA MET A 373 -3.64 10.20 3.43
C MET A 373 -4.70 9.67 2.45
N ASP A 374 -4.60 10.01 1.16
CA ASP A 374 -5.71 9.86 0.20
C ASP A 374 -6.12 8.40 -0.07
N SER A 375 -5.17 7.47 0.04
CA SER A 375 -5.41 6.01 -0.07
C SER A 375 -5.70 5.33 1.27
N GLY A 376 -5.58 6.05 2.38
CA GLY A 376 -5.28 5.52 3.71
C GLY A 376 -3.92 6.02 4.21
N VAL A 377 -3.75 6.14 5.53
CA VAL A 377 -2.58 6.82 6.13
C VAL A 377 -1.31 5.98 6.02
N SER A 378 -0.34 6.43 5.21
CA SER A 378 0.97 5.80 5.04
C SER A 378 2.09 6.77 5.40
N ASN A 379 3.10 6.35 6.18
CA ASN A 379 4.23 7.22 6.49
C ASN A 379 5.01 7.58 5.21
N GLN A 380 5.31 8.87 5.05
CA GLN A 380 6.08 9.40 3.93
C GLN A 380 6.67 10.77 4.33
N SER A 381 7.66 10.73 5.22
CA SER A 381 8.24 11.92 5.84
C SER A 381 9.11 12.79 4.91
N ILE A 382 9.46 12.29 3.71
CA ILE A 382 10.31 13.00 2.75
C ILE A 382 9.59 13.26 1.42
N PRO A 383 9.80 14.45 0.80
CA PRO A 383 9.43 14.70 -0.58
C PRO A 383 10.22 13.84 -1.57
N ILE A 384 9.50 13.08 -2.41
CA ILE A 384 10.04 12.34 -3.55
C ILE A 384 9.54 13.02 -4.82
N VAL A 385 10.24 14.09 -5.20
CA VAL A 385 9.82 15.08 -6.21
C VAL A 385 10.88 15.24 -7.31
N LEU A 386 10.47 15.64 -8.52
CA LEU A 386 11.38 15.93 -9.63
C LEU A 386 11.48 17.45 -9.86
N PRO A 387 12.60 18.11 -9.53
CA PRO A 387 12.77 19.52 -9.85
C PRO A 387 13.04 19.75 -11.34
N VAL A 388 12.39 20.76 -11.92
CA VAL A 388 12.53 21.16 -13.34
C VAL A 388 12.71 22.67 -13.45
N THR A 389 13.46 23.14 -14.45
CA THR A 389 13.65 24.57 -14.69
C THR A 389 12.37 25.21 -15.24
N THR A 390 12.23 26.54 -15.15
CA THR A 390 11.11 27.25 -15.77
C THR A 390 11.02 26.99 -17.28
N ALA A 391 12.17 26.95 -17.97
CA ALA A 391 12.23 26.63 -19.40
C ALA A 391 11.82 25.17 -19.69
N ASP A 392 12.13 24.22 -18.81
CA ASP A 392 11.66 22.83 -18.94
C ASP A 392 10.16 22.72 -18.65
N ARG A 393 9.65 23.44 -17.66
CA ARG A 393 8.22 23.52 -17.31
C ARG A 393 7.41 24.10 -18.47
N GLU A 394 7.86 25.20 -19.08
CA GLU A 394 7.25 25.79 -20.28
C GLU A 394 7.30 24.86 -21.50
N ARG A 395 8.44 24.17 -21.70
CA ARG A 395 8.66 23.22 -22.81
C ARG A 395 7.89 21.91 -22.66
N LEU A 396 7.43 21.56 -21.45
CA LEU A 396 6.67 20.34 -21.15
C LEU A 396 5.19 20.63 -20.80
N ASP A 397 4.77 21.90 -20.78
CA ASP A 397 3.41 22.28 -20.44
C ASP A 397 2.40 21.66 -21.44
N GLY A 398 1.24 21.25 -20.94
CA GLY A 398 0.21 20.54 -21.72
C GLY A 398 0.61 19.16 -22.28
N CYS A 399 1.82 18.65 -22.06
CA CYS A 399 2.22 17.31 -22.52
C CYS A 399 1.59 16.22 -21.65
N SER A 400 0.94 15.22 -22.25
CA SER A 400 0.29 14.12 -21.51
C SER A 400 1.27 13.10 -20.89
N ALA A 401 2.52 13.04 -21.38
CA ALA A 401 3.59 12.21 -20.83
C ALA A 401 4.98 12.71 -21.29
N PHE A 402 6.02 12.40 -20.52
CA PHE A 402 7.42 12.55 -20.93
C PHE A 402 8.39 11.56 -20.22
N THR A 403 9.27 10.92 -20.98
CA THR A 403 10.41 10.13 -20.46
C THR A 403 11.35 10.93 -19.57
N LEU A 404 12.09 10.21 -18.75
CA LEU A 404 13.28 10.67 -18.05
C LEU A 404 14.50 10.00 -18.68
N ARG A 405 15.50 10.79 -19.07
CA ARG A 405 16.78 10.32 -19.65
C ARG A 405 17.94 10.58 -18.71
N TYR A 406 18.73 9.56 -18.44
CA TYR A 406 19.99 9.64 -17.71
C TYR A 406 21.15 9.27 -18.63
N ALA A 407 22.22 10.06 -18.63
CA ALA A 407 23.34 9.94 -19.59
C ALA A 407 22.88 9.80 -21.06
N GLY A 408 21.81 10.54 -21.43
CA GLY A 408 21.17 10.50 -22.76
C GLY A 408 20.21 9.32 -23.02
N ARG A 409 20.34 8.21 -22.27
CA ARG A 409 19.51 7.00 -22.39
C ARG A 409 18.15 7.20 -21.73
N PRO A 410 17.04 6.77 -22.34
CA PRO A 410 15.72 6.80 -21.70
C PRO A 410 15.64 5.73 -20.60
N VAL A 411 15.17 6.08 -19.39
CA VAL A 411 15.10 5.17 -18.23
C VAL A 411 13.70 5.01 -17.62
N ALA A 412 12.82 6.01 -17.74
CA ALA A 412 11.45 5.97 -17.24
C ALA A 412 10.53 6.91 -18.03
N ILE A 413 9.22 6.94 -17.72
CA ILE A 413 8.19 7.84 -18.26
C ILE A 413 7.34 8.42 -17.14
N MET A 414 7.30 9.75 -17.06
CA MET A 414 6.27 10.50 -16.35
C MET A 414 4.99 10.52 -17.19
N ARG A 415 3.85 10.11 -16.62
CA ARG A 415 2.53 10.22 -17.25
C ARG A 415 1.61 11.12 -16.43
N LYS A 416 0.63 11.74 -17.12
CA LYS A 416 -0.33 12.69 -16.53
C LYS A 416 0.39 13.74 -15.65
N PRO A 417 1.42 14.44 -16.18
CA PRO A 417 2.27 15.30 -15.36
C PRO A 417 1.52 16.54 -14.88
N GLU A 418 1.92 17.03 -13.72
CA GLU A 418 1.52 18.34 -13.18
C GLU A 418 2.75 19.14 -12.77
N PHE A 419 2.66 20.47 -12.86
CA PHE A 419 3.77 21.37 -12.56
C PHE A 419 3.36 22.40 -11.50
N TYR A 420 4.05 22.42 -10.37
CA TYR A 420 3.75 23.25 -9.21
C TYR A 420 5.02 23.89 -8.63
N GLU A 421 4.88 24.90 -7.76
CA GLU A 421 6.02 25.65 -7.23
C GLU A 421 6.88 24.79 -6.26
N HIS A 422 8.20 24.86 -6.38
CA HIS A 422 9.12 24.15 -5.48
C HIS A 422 9.21 24.80 -4.09
N ARG A 423 9.00 26.12 -3.99
CA ARG A 423 8.96 26.90 -2.72
C ARG A 423 10.13 26.54 -1.79
N LYS A 424 11.34 26.50 -2.37
CA LYS A 424 12.59 25.89 -1.84
C LYS A 424 12.88 26.19 -0.37
N GLU A 425 12.74 27.45 0.06
CA GLU A 425 13.00 27.87 1.44
C GLU A 425 12.05 27.18 2.43
N GLU A 426 10.74 27.21 2.15
CA GLU A 426 9.72 26.55 2.97
C GLU A 426 9.94 25.03 2.99
N ARG A 427 10.25 24.43 1.84
CA ARG A 427 10.62 23.01 1.76
C ARG A 427 11.79 22.68 2.69
N CYS A 428 12.86 23.48 2.64
CA CYS A 428 14.04 23.22 3.45
C CYS A 428 13.75 23.41 4.95
N ALA A 429 13.05 24.49 5.32
CA ALA A 429 12.64 24.76 6.70
C ALA A 429 11.81 23.61 7.29
N ARG A 430 10.83 23.06 6.53
CA ARG A 430 9.98 21.95 6.97
C ARG A 430 10.73 20.61 6.97
N GLN A 431 11.46 20.27 5.92
CA GLN A 431 12.11 18.97 5.77
C GLN A 431 13.30 18.79 6.73
N PHE A 432 14.12 19.82 6.96
CA PHE A 432 15.39 19.73 7.70
C PHE A 432 15.38 20.47 9.05
N GLY A 433 14.35 21.28 9.34
CA GLY A 433 14.37 22.20 10.49
C GLY A 433 15.35 23.37 10.33
N THR A 434 15.90 23.59 9.13
CA THR A 434 16.87 24.64 8.82
C THR A 434 16.88 24.96 7.32
N THR A 435 17.28 26.18 6.98
CA THR A 435 17.49 26.67 5.60
C THR A 435 18.97 26.91 5.29
N CYS A 436 19.89 26.43 6.15
CA CYS A 436 21.33 26.66 6.04
C CYS A 436 21.89 26.25 4.65
N PRO A 437 22.48 27.20 3.88
CA PRO A 437 22.95 26.92 2.52
C PRO A 437 24.20 26.01 2.48
N ASP A 438 24.96 25.92 3.57
CA ASP A 438 26.13 25.04 3.68
C ASP A 438 25.75 23.57 3.96
N HIS A 439 24.49 23.31 4.32
CA HIS A 439 24.00 21.94 4.46
C HIS A 439 23.90 21.28 3.07
N PRO A 440 24.62 20.17 2.82
CA PRO A 440 25.00 19.83 1.45
C PRO A 440 23.83 19.37 0.57
N TYR A 441 22.77 18.79 1.14
CA TYR A 441 21.54 18.48 0.40
C TYR A 441 20.63 19.70 0.20
N ILE A 442 20.68 20.71 1.10
CA ILE A 442 19.94 21.98 0.93
C ILE A 442 20.58 22.80 -0.19
N LYS A 443 21.91 22.84 -0.26
CA LYS A 443 22.64 23.42 -1.38
C LYS A 443 22.13 22.88 -2.72
N MET A 444 22.05 21.54 -2.84
CA MET A 444 21.54 20.87 -4.04
C MET A 444 20.08 21.24 -4.36
N ILE A 445 19.20 21.32 -3.35
CA ILE A 445 17.81 21.81 -3.54
C ILE A 445 17.80 23.26 -4.07
N ASN A 446 18.63 24.14 -3.50
CA ASN A 446 18.71 25.55 -3.91
C ASN A 446 19.21 25.71 -5.35
N GLU A 447 20.22 24.91 -5.75
CA GLU A 447 20.82 24.86 -7.10
C GLU A 447 19.92 24.18 -8.16
N SER A 448 18.82 23.53 -7.76
CA SER A 448 17.89 22.87 -8.68
C SER A 448 16.82 23.83 -9.25
N GLY A 449 15.90 23.32 -10.07
CA GLY A 449 14.81 24.12 -10.65
C GLY A 449 13.80 24.66 -9.63
N ASP A 450 13.11 25.74 -9.98
CA ASP A 450 12.11 26.41 -9.13
C ASP A 450 10.69 25.80 -9.24
N TRP A 451 10.49 24.89 -10.19
CA TRP A 451 9.27 24.11 -10.36
C TRP A 451 9.52 22.65 -9.97
N LEU A 452 8.46 21.98 -9.52
CA LEU A 452 8.40 20.53 -9.36
C LEU A 452 7.46 19.91 -10.38
N ALA A 453 7.80 18.72 -10.86
CA ALA A 453 6.98 17.90 -11.72
C ALA A 453 6.49 16.64 -10.97
N GLY A 454 5.18 16.56 -10.75
CA GLY A 454 4.51 15.37 -10.21
C GLY A 454 3.91 14.52 -11.33
N GLY A 455 3.70 13.23 -11.10
CA GLY A 455 3.11 12.33 -12.09
C GLY A 455 3.47 10.86 -11.91
N ASP A 456 2.74 9.99 -12.62
CA ASP A 456 2.88 8.54 -12.54
C ASP A 456 4.16 8.09 -13.26
N ILE A 457 4.95 7.18 -12.68
CA ILE A 457 6.26 6.76 -13.21
C ILE A 457 6.25 5.31 -13.67
N GLU A 458 6.48 5.12 -14.96
CA GLU A 458 6.72 3.84 -15.61
C GLU A 458 8.21 3.70 -15.93
N ALA A 459 8.92 2.78 -15.27
CA ALA A 459 10.32 2.51 -15.61
C ALA A 459 10.44 1.65 -16.87
N LEU A 460 11.34 2.04 -17.79
CA LEU A 460 11.56 1.35 -19.07
C LEU A 460 12.46 0.12 -18.94
N GLU A 461 13.39 0.14 -17.99
CA GLU A 461 14.27 -0.98 -17.67
C GLU A 461 14.61 -0.97 -16.17
N ARG A 462 15.03 -2.12 -15.62
CA ARG A 462 15.55 -2.15 -14.25
C ARG A 462 16.87 -1.39 -14.18
N ILE A 463 16.87 -0.25 -13.51
CA ILE A 463 18.03 0.65 -13.37
C ILE A 463 19.22 -0.09 -12.72
N ARG A 464 20.33 -0.17 -13.47
CA ARG A 464 21.63 -0.76 -13.10
C ARG A 464 22.72 0.29 -13.19
N TRP A 465 23.67 0.27 -12.26
CA TRP A 465 24.79 1.22 -12.21
C TRP A 465 26.03 0.70 -12.93
N ASN A 466 26.18 -0.62 -13.07
CA ASN A 466 27.30 -1.30 -13.72
C ASN A 466 28.67 -0.98 -13.09
N ASP A 467 28.66 -0.63 -11.80
CA ASP A 467 29.81 -0.26 -10.96
C ASP A 467 30.44 -1.45 -10.19
N GLY A 468 30.01 -2.67 -10.52
CA GLY A 468 30.39 -3.89 -9.80
C GLY A 468 29.60 -4.17 -8.51
N LEU A 469 28.63 -3.32 -8.13
CA LEU A 469 27.85 -3.47 -6.88
C LEU A 469 26.36 -3.79 -7.09
N ASP A 470 25.91 -3.96 -8.35
CA ASP A 470 24.49 -4.24 -8.64
C ASP A 470 23.98 -5.58 -8.09
N GLU A 471 24.86 -6.54 -7.76
CA GLU A 471 24.48 -7.79 -7.09
C GLU A 471 23.92 -7.55 -5.67
N TYR A 472 24.32 -6.46 -5.01
CA TYR A 472 23.81 -6.07 -3.69
C TYR A 472 22.56 -5.18 -3.78
N ARG A 473 22.22 -4.65 -4.97
CA ARG A 473 21.06 -3.76 -5.17
C ARG A 473 19.76 -4.55 -5.37
N LEU A 474 19.45 -5.35 -4.33
CA LEU A 474 18.26 -6.17 -4.24
C LEU A 474 17.01 -5.31 -4.03
N THR A 475 15.94 -5.58 -4.80
CA THR A 475 14.65 -4.91 -4.61
C THR A 475 13.97 -5.36 -3.30
N PRO A 476 12.95 -4.64 -2.80
CA PRO A 476 12.10 -5.08 -1.70
C PRO A 476 11.45 -6.46 -1.92
N LEU A 477 11.24 -6.89 -3.18
CA LEU A 477 10.71 -8.21 -3.51
C LEU A 477 11.81 -9.29 -3.48
N GLU A 478 13.01 -8.99 -3.96
CA GLU A 478 14.16 -9.90 -3.89
C GLU A 478 14.64 -10.10 -2.45
N LEU A 479 14.59 -9.05 -1.62
CA LEU A 479 14.85 -9.14 -0.18
C LEU A 479 13.86 -10.09 0.51
N ARG A 480 12.56 -9.94 0.27
CA ARG A 480 11.54 -10.90 0.74
C ARG A 480 11.81 -12.33 0.28
N ALA A 481 12.10 -12.51 -1.01
CA ALA A 481 12.45 -13.83 -1.54
C ALA A 481 13.68 -14.41 -0.83
N ARG A 482 14.68 -13.59 -0.50
CA ARG A 482 15.86 -14.01 0.23
C ARG A 482 15.56 -14.38 1.69
N PHE A 483 14.76 -13.60 2.41
CA PHE A 483 14.35 -13.93 3.78
C PHE A 483 13.50 -15.20 3.83
N ARG A 484 12.60 -15.40 2.86
CA ARG A 484 11.82 -16.64 2.68
C ARG A 484 12.74 -17.84 2.40
N GLN A 485 13.73 -17.72 1.51
CA GLN A 485 14.75 -18.76 1.25
C GLN A 485 15.58 -19.10 2.51
N MET A 486 15.88 -18.11 3.35
CA MET A 486 16.62 -18.29 4.60
C MET A 486 15.76 -18.84 5.74
N ASN A 487 14.44 -19.02 5.54
CA ASN A 487 13.45 -19.39 6.57
C ASN A 487 13.45 -18.42 7.77
N ALA A 488 13.56 -17.11 7.52
CA ALA A 488 13.61 -16.09 8.57
C ALA A 488 12.23 -15.88 9.24
N ASP A 489 12.15 -16.04 10.55
CA ASP A 489 10.95 -15.76 11.35
C ASP A 489 10.90 -14.32 11.89
N ALA A 490 12.06 -13.67 12.03
CA ALA A 490 12.20 -12.23 12.19
C ALA A 490 13.30 -11.69 11.27
N VAL A 491 13.18 -10.43 10.86
CA VAL A 491 14.24 -9.68 10.16
C VAL A 491 14.49 -8.38 10.89
N PHE A 492 15.75 -8.10 11.22
CA PHE A 492 16.15 -6.84 11.86
C PHE A 492 17.09 -6.05 10.96
N ALA A 493 16.69 -4.83 10.58
CA ALA A 493 17.38 -4.01 9.60
C ALA A 493 18.25 -2.94 10.27
N PHE A 494 19.53 -2.90 9.91
CA PHE A 494 20.47 -1.85 10.36
C PHE A 494 20.75 -0.87 9.23
N GLN A 495 20.22 0.36 9.36
CA GLN A 495 20.52 1.47 8.44
C GLN A 495 21.92 2.04 8.75
N LEU A 496 22.75 2.15 7.72
CA LEU A 496 24.07 2.77 7.85
C LEU A 496 24.53 3.47 6.56
N ARG A 497 25.32 4.53 6.73
CA ARG A 497 26.12 5.17 5.66
C ARG A 497 27.63 5.19 5.97
N ASN A 498 28.01 4.69 7.15
CA ASN A 498 29.37 4.72 7.70
C ASN A 498 29.97 3.30 7.68
N PRO A 499 31.30 3.14 7.82
CA PRO A 499 31.92 1.85 8.12
C PRO A 499 31.39 1.21 9.41
N VAL A 500 31.40 -0.12 9.47
CA VAL A 500 30.99 -0.89 10.66
C VAL A 500 32.18 -1.03 11.62
N HIS A 501 32.15 -0.27 12.72
CA HIS A 501 32.97 -0.54 13.91
C HIS A 501 32.20 -1.42 14.90
N ASN A 502 32.89 -2.00 15.87
CA ASN A 502 32.33 -2.98 16.81
C ASN A 502 31.22 -2.41 17.71
N GLY A 503 31.07 -1.07 17.80
CA GLY A 503 29.89 -0.45 18.41
C GLY A 503 28.60 -0.74 17.66
N HIS A 504 28.61 -0.69 16.31
CA HIS A 504 27.45 -1.08 15.49
C HIS A 504 27.22 -2.60 15.56
N ALA A 505 28.31 -3.39 15.59
CA ALA A 505 28.22 -4.83 15.79
C ALA A 505 27.58 -5.19 17.14
N LEU A 506 27.94 -4.50 18.23
CA LEU A 506 27.31 -4.69 19.54
C LEU A 506 25.80 -4.47 19.49
N LEU A 507 25.32 -3.40 18.84
CA LEU A 507 23.88 -3.16 18.66
C LEU A 507 23.21 -4.32 17.91
N MET A 508 23.77 -4.74 16.77
CA MET A 508 23.22 -5.83 15.95
C MET A 508 23.25 -7.20 16.64
N GLN A 509 24.33 -7.51 17.38
CA GLN A 509 24.46 -8.72 18.19
C GLN A 509 23.48 -8.71 19.38
N ASP A 510 23.27 -7.56 20.01
CA ASP A 510 22.31 -7.39 21.10
C ASP A 510 20.86 -7.55 20.60
N THR A 511 20.52 -6.96 19.45
CA THR A 511 19.22 -7.22 18.78
C THR A 511 19.01 -8.71 18.51
N ARG A 512 20.01 -9.40 17.94
CA ARG A 512 19.94 -10.85 17.70
C ARG A 512 19.63 -11.60 19.01
N ARG A 513 20.33 -11.27 20.10
CA ARG A 513 20.12 -11.89 21.41
C ARG A 513 18.71 -11.64 21.94
N GLN A 514 18.23 -10.39 21.91
CA GLN A 514 16.87 -10.05 22.34
C GLN A 514 15.80 -10.80 21.54
N LEU A 515 15.99 -11.01 20.23
CA LEU A 515 15.05 -11.77 19.41
C LEU A 515 15.06 -13.27 19.77
N LEU A 516 16.23 -13.87 20.00
CA LEU A 516 16.34 -15.25 20.49
C LEU A 516 15.70 -15.41 21.88
N GLU A 517 15.90 -14.44 22.79
CA GLU A 517 15.30 -14.39 24.12
C GLU A 517 13.77 -14.23 24.10
N ARG A 518 13.23 -13.57 23.05
CA ARG A 518 11.78 -13.45 22.78
C ARG A 518 11.18 -14.69 22.11
N GLY A 519 11.98 -15.71 21.79
CA GLY A 519 11.53 -16.97 21.21
C GLY A 519 11.52 -17.05 19.68
N TYR A 520 12.10 -16.08 18.96
CA TYR A 520 12.40 -16.27 17.53
C TYR A 520 13.56 -17.27 17.39
N HIS A 521 13.45 -18.20 16.45
CA HIS A 521 14.43 -19.27 16.24
C HIS A 521 15.48 -18.90 15.18
N ASN A 522 15.10 -18.11 14.17
CA ASN A 522 15.96 -17.76 13.04
C ASN A 522 15.85 -16.27 12.65
N PRO A 523 16.17 -15.34 13.56
CA PRO A 523 16.21 -13.92 13.22
C PRO A 523 17.34 -13.65 12.21
N VAL A 524 17.10 -12.85 11.18
CA VAL A 524 18.09 -12.51 10.14
C VAL A 524 18.41 -11.01 10.15
N LEU A 525 19.70 -10.68 10.15
CA LEU A 525 20.19 -9.30 10.01
C LEU A 525 20.06 -8.86 8.55
N LEU A 526 19.36 -7.76 8.31
CA LEU A 526 19.44 -6.99 7.07
C LEU A 526 20.45 -5.85 7.29
N LEU A 527 21.72 -6.11 6.99
CA LEU A 527 22.79 -5.11 7.01
C LEU A 527 22.67 -4.27 5.74
N HIS A 528 22.22 -3.02 5.86
CA HIS A 528 21.58 -2.31 4.75
C HIS A 528 22.24 -0.96 4.42
N PRO A 529 23.51 -0.93 3.97
CA PRO A 529 24.20 0.31 3.61
C PRO A 529 23.43 1.12 2.57
N LEU A 530 23.32 2.42 2.81
CA LEU A 530 22.83 3.39 1.82
C LEU A 530 23.86 3.57 0.71
N GLY A 531 23.40 3.54 -0.54
CA GLY A 531 24.24 3.63 -1.75
C GLY A 531 23.71 4.53 -2.87
N GLY A 532 22.72 5.39 -2.59
CA GLY A 532 22.52 6.61 -3.38
C GLY A 532 23.55 7.69 -3.03
N TRP A 533 23.25 8.95 -3.38
CA TRP A 533 24.13 10.09 -3.11
C TRP A 533 24.47 10.24 -1.61
N THR A 534 25.72 10.59 -1.32
CA THR A 534 26.24 10.95 0.00
C THR A 534 27.22 12.13 -0.11
N LYS A 535 27.39 12.90 0.97
CA LYS A 535 28.30 14.06 1.00
C LYS A 535 29.78 13.63 0.87
N SER A 536 30.62 14.54 0.35
CA SER A 536 31.97 14.25 -0.14
C SER A 536 33.01 13.80 0.90
N ASP A 537 32.78 14.01 2.20
CA ASP A 537 33.67 13.56 3.28
C ASP A 537 33.25 12.21 3.92
N ASP A 538 32.06 11.69 3.61
CA ASP A 538 31.66 10.32 3.98
C ASP A 538 32.46 9.28 3.14
N VAL A 539 32.55 8.03 3.62
CA VAL A 539 33.34 6.98 2.94
C VAL A 539 32.60 6.45 1.69
N PRO A 540 33.25 6.36 0.51
CA PRO A 540 32.65 5.84 -0.71
C PRO A 540 32.02 4.45 -0.58
N LEU A 541 30.94 4.21 -1.34
CA LEU A 541 30.12 3.00 -1.26
C LEU A 541 30.92 1.71 -1.51
N ASN A 542 31.79 1.68 -2.51
CA ASN A 542 32.66 0.54 -2.81
C ASN A 542 33.59 0.19 -1.64
N THR A 543 34.22 1.19 -1.03
CA THR A 543 35.08 1.04 0.16
C THR A 543 34.27 0.53 1.36
N ARG A 544 33.03 1.02 1.53
CA ARG A 544 32.13 0.54 2.59
C ARG A 544 31.73 -0.92 2.39
N ILE A 545 31.35 -1.33 1.17
CA ILE A 545 30.99 -2.73 0.89
C ILE A 545 32.19 -3.67 1.11
N GLN A 546 33.40 -3.28 0.67
CA GLN A 546 34.63 -4.02 0.99
C GLN A 546 34.89 -4.13 2.50
N GLN A 547 34.66 -3.04 3.24
CA GLN A 547 34.81 -3.02 4.70
C GLN A 547 33.77 -3.89 5.42
N HIS A 548 32.52 -3.90 4.95
CA HIS A 548 31.46 -4.74 5.52
C HIS A 548 31.71 -6.23 5.23
N HIS A 549 32.20 -6.57 4.03
CA HIS A 549 32.67 -7.92 3.70
C HIS A 549 33.81 -8.38 4.61
N ALA A 550 34.74 -7.50 4.97
CA ALA A 550 35.80 -7.83 5.94
C ALA A 550 35.22 -8.11 7.35
N VAL A 551 34.29 -7.29 7.84
CA VAL A 551 33.59 -7.53 9.13
C VAL A 551 32.84 -8.89 9.15
N LEU A 552 32.22 -9.28 8.04
CA LEU A 552 31.56 -10.58 7.87
C LEU A 552 32.59 -11.73 7.83
N LYS A 553 33.68 -11.56 7.05
CA LYS A 553 34.77 -12.54 6.92
C LYS A 553 35.49 -12.81 8.25
N GLU A 554 35.62 -11.80 9.11
CA GLU A 554 36.20 -11.92 10.46
C GLU A 554 35.19 -12.44 11.51
N GLY A 555 33.96 -12.77 11.13
CA GLY A 555 32.95 -13.36 12.02
C GLY A 555 32.39 -12.40 13.08
N VAL A 556 32.66 -11.09 12.98
CA VAL A 556 32.11 -10.07 13.89
C VAL A 556 30.61 -9.89 13.68
N LEU A 557 30.13 -10.19 12.47
CA LEU A 557 28.72 -10.47 12.17
C LEU A 557 28.66 -11.85 11.48
N ASP A 558 27.70 -12.69 11.86
CA ASP A 558 27.52 -14.04 11.32
C ASP A 558 27.02 -13.97 9.86
N PRO A 559 27.80 -14.43 8.86
CA PRO A 559 27.37 -14.40 7.46
C PRO A 559 26.20 -15.33 7.15
N SER A 560 25.98 -16.39 7.94
CA SER A 560 24.89 -17.35 7.71
C SER A 560 23.52 -16.74 8.06
N SER A 561 23.49 -15.79 9.00
CA SER A 561 22.28 -15.08 9.43
C SER A 561 22.26 -13.60 9.00
N THR A 562 23.02 -13.21 7.97
CA THR A 562 23.12 -11.81 7.52
C THR A 562 22.91 -11.68 6.01
N VAL A 563 22.00 -10.80 5.60
CA VAL A 563 21.86 -10.29 4.23
C VAL A 563 22.51 -8.91 4.15
N LEU A 564 23.56 -8.79 3.34
CA LEU A 564 24.16 -7.52 2.96
C LEU A 564 23.50 -7.01 1.67
N ALA A 565 22.83 -5.85 1.71
CA ALA A 565 22.15 -5.26 0.56
C ALA A 565 22.28 -3.73 0.52
N ILE A 566 22.25 -3.13 -0.66
CA ILE A 566 22.41 -1.69 -0.87
C ILE A 566 21.04 -1.02 -1.04
N PHE A 567 20.73 -0.08 -0.15
CA PHE A 567 19.54 0.77 -0.25
C PHE A 567 19.79 1.93 -1.24
N PRO A 568 19.00 2.08 -2.31
CA PRO A 568 19.33 3.02 -3.40
C PRO A 568 19.04 4.50 -3.09
N SER A 569 18.34 4.84 -1.99
CA SER A 569 18.01 6.23 -1.66
C SER A 569 19.25 7.13 -1.57
N PRO A 570 19.18 8.38 -2.04
CA PRO A 570 20.04 9.46 -1.56
C PRO A 570 19.95 9.62 -0.03
N MET A 571 21.06 10.03 0.59
CA MET A 571 21.11 10.47 1.99
C MET A 571 20.86 11.99 2.03
N MET A 572 19.79 12.41 2.70
CA MET A 572 19.43 13.82 2.87
C MET A 572 20.12 14.47 4.07
N TYR A 573 20.48 13.69 5.11
CA TYR A 573 21.00 14.17 6.39
C TYR A 573 19.95 14.93 7.25
N ALA A 574 18.66 14.69 7.02
CA ALA A 574 17.51 15.36 7.66
C ALA A 574 17.03 14.71 8.99
N GLY A 575 17.91 14.00 9.69
CA GLY A 575 17.71 13.59 11.09
C GLY A 575 16.36 12.88 11.39
N PRO A 576 15.54 13.36 12.36
CA PRO A 576 14.25 12.77 12.72
C PRO A 576 13.21 12.70 11.58
N THR A 577 13.31 13.57 10.57
CA THR A 577 12.47 13.49 9.37
C THR A 577 12.89 12.29 8.52
N GLU A 578 14.19 12.14 8.27
CA GLU A 578 14.73 11.11 7.39
C GLU A 578 14.78 9.71 8.02
N VAL A 579 14.90 9.59 9.35
CA VAL A 579 14.91 8.26 9.99
C VAL A 579 13.58 7.51 9.82
N GLN A 580 12.45 8.25 9.74
CA GLN A 580 11.15 7.66 9.42
C GLN A 580 11.12 7.07 8.01
N TRP A 581 11.68 7.78 7.02
CA TRP A 581 11.87 7.24 5.66
C TRP A 581 12.75 6.00 5.66
N HIS A 582 13.89 6.03 6.38
CA HIS A 582 14.77 4.88 6.49
C HIS A 582 14.11 3.65 7.14
N ALA A 583 13.17 3.86 8.07
CA ALA A 583 12.35 2.80 8.67
C ALA A 583 11.25 2.32 7.69
N LYS A 584 10.43 3.23 7.15
CA LYS A 584 9.35 2.94 6.20
C LYS A 584 9.83 2.14 4.99
N ALA A 585 10.96 2.52 4.40
CA ALA A 585 11.53 1.81 3.26
C ALA A 585 12.06 0.39 3.61
N ARG A 586 12.18 0.05 4.90
CA ARG A 586 12.59 -1.28 5.39
C ARG A 586 11.40 -2.12 5.87
N ILE A 587 10.19 -1.58 5.85
CA ILE A 587 8.93 -2.34 5.93
C ILE A 587 8.72 -3.01 4.56
N THR A 588 9.46 -4.09 4.30
CA THR A 588 9.35 -4.83 3.02
C THR A 588 8.17 -5.80 3.05
N GLU A 589 6.97 -5.30 3.40
CA GLU A 589 5.75 -6.11 3.53
C GLU A 589 4.85 -6.03 2.29
N GLU A 590 3.96 -7.01 2.14
CA GLU A 590 3.00 -7.09 1.03
C GLU A 590 1.78 -6.19 1.30
N ARG A 591 0.74 -6.22 0.46
CA ARG A 591 -0.53 -5.51 0.77
C ARG A 591 -1.39 -6.31 1.76
N SER A 592 -0.76 -6.77 2.84
CA SER A 592 -1.30 -7.58 3.95
C SER A 592 -2.40 -6.81 4.68
N SER A 593 -3.65 -7.12 4.34
CA SER A 593 -4.90 -7.02 5.13
C SER A 593 -5.17 -5.83 6.06
N GLN A 594 -4.29 -5.47 7.01
CA GLN A 594 -4.56 -4.49 8.06
C GLN A 594 -3.89 -3.13 7.80
N TRP A 595 -4.70 -2.11 7.52
CA TRP A 595 -4.24 -0.71 7.51
C TRP A 595 -4.05 -0.24 8.96
N LEU A 596 -2.84 -0.38 9.50
CA LEU A 596 -2.42 0.38 10.67
C LEU A 596 -1.63 1.62 10.19
N PRO A 597 -2.04 2.85 10.58
CA PRO A 597 -1.33 4.08 10.19
C PRO A 597 0.12 4.14 10.65
N GLY A 598 1.00 4.73 9.82
CA GLY A 598 2.36 5.08 10.21
C GLY A 598 3.36 3.90 10.20
N LEU A 599 4.30 3.90 11.15
CA LEU A 599 5.35 2.86 11.29
C LEU A 599 4.90 1.65 12.14
N THR A 600 3.59 1.44 12.29
CA THR A 600 2.98 0.54 13.28
C THR A 600 3.18 -0.96 13.02
N GLN A 601 3.55 -1.36 11.80
CA GLN A 601 3.96 -2.74 11.49
C GLN A 601 5.36 -3.10 12.02
N LEU A 602 6.14 -2.12 12.48
CA LEU A 602 7.56 -2.28 12.76
C LEU A 602 7.89 -1.96 14.23
N GLU A 603 8.62 -2.86 14.90
CA GLU A 603 9.17 -2.57 16.22
C GLU A 603 10.47 -1.76 16.09
N ILE A 604 10.48 -0.57 16.67
CA ILE A 604 11.70 0.22 16.87
C ILE A 604 12.32 -0.23 18.18
N ILE A 605 13.51 -0.83 18.14
CA ILE A 605 14.30 -1.10 19.34
C ILE A 605 15.28 0.07 19.53
N PRO A 606 15.14 0.90 20.59
CA PRO A 606 16.08 1.97 20.89
C PRO A 606 17.38 1.41 21.49
N PHE A 607 18.49 2.14 21.31
CA PHE A 607 19.78 1.74 21.85
C PHE A 607 20.52 2.89 22.51
N LYS A 608 21.03 2.61 23.72
CA LYS A 608 22.05 3.42 24.38
C LYS A 608 23.28 3.55 23.50
N VAL A 609 23.91 4.71 23.53
CA VAL A 609 25.13 5.00 22.76
C VAL A 609 26.23 3.99 23.12
N ALA A 610 26.85 3.37 22.13
CA ALA A 610 28.00 2.48 22.33
C ALA A 610 29.32 3.25 22.16
N ALA A 611 30.26 3.04 23.08
CA ALA A 611 31.58 3.67 23.11
C ALA A 611 32.66 2.62 23.48
N TYR A 612 33.94 2.96 23.31
CA TYR A 612 35.03 2.05 23.65
C TYR A 612 35.33 2.11 25.15
N ASP A 613 35.07 1.03 25.88
CA ASP A 613 35.42 0.91 27.30
C ASP A 613 36.92 0.57 27.41
N THR A 614 37.70 1.55 27.85
CA THR A 614 39.16 1.47 27.96
C THR A 614 39.64 0.47 29.01
N LYS A 615 38.85 0.21 30.06
CA LYS A 615 39.16 -0.79 31.09
C LYS A 615 38.80 -2.20 30.64
N ALA A 616 37.66 -2.36 29.96
CA ALA A 616 37.21 -3.65 29.43
C ALA A 616 37.85 -4.02 28.07
N ARG A 617 38.60 -3.08 27.45
CA ARG A 617 39.23 -3.18 26.12
C ARG A 617 38.29 -3.69 25.03
N ARG A 618 37.07 -3.15 25.00
CA ARG A 618 36.04 -3.50 24.01
C ARG A 618 34.97 -2.41 23.91
N MET A 619 34.17 -2.46 22.84
CA MET A 619 32.96 -1.65 22.73
C MET A 619 31.90 -2.10 23.75
N ALA A 620 31.26 -1.15 24.42
CA ALA A 620 30.20 -1.37 25.40
C ALA A 620 29.19 -0.21 25.39
N PHE A 621 28.01 -0.43 25.97
CA PHE A 621 27.02 0.65 26.14
C PHE A 621 27.51 1.67 27.18
N TYR A 622 27.43 2.95 26.82
CA TYR A 622 27.86 4.08 27.65
C TYR A 622 26.99 4.21 28.90
N THR A 623 27.65 4.44 30.05
CA THR A 623 27.02 4.70 31.35
C THR A 623 27.60 6.00 31.92
N PRO A 624 26.80 7.07 32.15
CA PRO A 624 27.30 8.38 32.62
C PRO A 624 28.20 8.31 33.87
N GLU A 625 27.91 7.36 34.75
CA GLU A 625 28.58 7.12 36.03
C GLU A 625 30.03 6.66 35.85
N ARG A 626 30.35 6.08 34.68
CA ARG A 626 31.69 5.64 34.29
C ARG A 626 32.25 6.44 33.12
N LYS A 627 31.80 7.69 32.90
CA LYS A 627 32.26 8.54 31.78
C LYS A 627 33.78 8.56 31.55
N PRO A 628 34.67 8.58 32.57
CA PRO A 628 36.13 8.53 32.36
C PRO A 628 36.65 7.23 31.73
N ASP A 629 35.88 6.15 31.79
CA ASP A 629 36.28 4.83 31.25
C ASP A 629 36.02 4.72 29.74
N PHE A 630 35.22 5.63 29.16
CA PHE A 630 34.74 5.55 27.77
C PHE A 630 35.46 6.50 26.83
N GLU A 631 35.99 5.95 25.73
CA GLU A 631 36.56 6.70 24.62
C GLU A 631 35.59 6.77 23.42
N PHE A 632 35.45 7.96 22.84
CA PHE A 632 34.66 8.23 21.64
C PHE A 632 35.58 8.49 20.45
N ILE A 633 35.69 7.50 19.55
CA ILE A 633 36.55 7.56 18.36
C ILE A 633 35.72 8.01 17.16
N SER A 634 35.91 9.28 16.77
CA SER A 634 35.17 9.90 15.65
C SER A 634 35.73 9.49 14.28
N GLY A 635 34.96 9.75 13.21
CA GLY A 635 35.42 9.58 11.83
C GLY A 635 36.70 10.39 11.52
N THR A 636 36.82 11.60 12.08
CA THR A 636 38.03 12.41 12.00
C THR A 636 39.21 11.73 12.68
N LYS A 637 39.02 11.16 13.89
CA LYS A 637 40.08 10.43 14.59
C LYS A 637 40.51 9.18 13.81
N MET A 638 39.57 8.44 13.22
CA MET A 638 39.89 7.32 12.32
C MET A 638 40.71 7.77 11.10
N ARG A 639 40.34 8.87 10.43
CA ARG A 639 41.13 9.42 9.31
C ARG A 639 42.56 9.78 9.73
N THR A 640 42.74 10.40 10.90
CA THR A 640 44.07 10.75 11.43
C THR A 640 44.92 9.51 11.72
N LEU A 641 44.39 8.54 12.47
CA LEU A 641 45.09 7.29 12.78
C LEU A 641 45.55 6.59 11.49
N ALA A 642 44.63 6.41 10.53
CA ALA A 642 44.92 5.78 9.25
C ALA A 642 46.01 6.50 8.44
N ARG A 643 45.98 7.84 8.37
CA ARG A 643 47.00 8.64 7.67
C ARG A 643 48.38 8.57 8.32
N ASN A 644 48.44 8.39 9.64
CA ASN A 644 49.69 8.21 10.38
C ASN A 644 50.25 6.77 10.31
N GLY A 645 49.45 5.81 9.83
CA GLY A 645 49.78 4.37 9.90
C GLY A 645 49.50 3.74 11.27
N GLU A 646 48.78 4.46 12.14
CA GLU A 646 48.33 3.99 13.46
C GLU A 646 47.06 3.12 13.33
N SER A 647 46.79 2.31 14.35
CA SER A 647 45.53 1.56 14.50
C SER A 647 44.69 2.11 15.65
N PRO A 648 43.35 2.01 15.58
CA PRO A 648 42.50 2.23 16.75
C PRO A 648 42.76 1.13 17.81
N PRO A 649 42.33 1.34 19.07
CA PRO A 649 42.46 0.36 20.12
C PRO A 649 41.85 -1.01 19.77
N ASP A 650 42.49 -2.08 20.24
CA ASP A 650 42.04 -3.46 20.01
C ASP A 650 40.56 -3.63 20.36
N GLY A 651 39.78 -4.26 19.48
CA GLY A 651 38.36 -4.49 19.71
C GLY A 651 37.46 -3.28 19.45
N PHE A 652 37.97 -2.13 18.98
CA PHE A 652 37.16 -1.06 18.40
C PHE A 652 36.59 -1.44 17.01
N MET A 653 37.39 -2.09 16.16
CA MET A 653 37.01 -2.55 14.82
C MET A 653 37.74 -3.86 14.51
N ALA A 654 37.18 -4.67 13.61
CA ALA A 654 37.81 -5.88 13.10
C ALA A 654 39.09 -5.55 12.29
N PRO A 655 40.24 -6.23 12.51
CA PRO A 655 41.53 -5.91 11.87
C PRO A 655 41.55 -5.84 10.33
N GLU A 656 40.96 -6.78 9.60
CA GLU A 656 40.87 -6.71 8.13
C GLU A 656 39.96 -5.55 7.70
N ALA A 657 38.87 -5.32 8.43
CA ALA A 657 37.99 -4.17 8.19
C ALA A 657 38.68 -2.83 8.43
N TRP A 658 39.62 -2.75 9.39
CA TRP A 658 40.49 -1.59 9.56
C TRP A 658 41.47 -1.44 8.39
N LYS A 659 42.09 -2.52 7.90
CA LYS A 659 43.02 -2.47 6.75
C LYS A 659 42.37 -1.88 5.50
N VAL A 660 41.09 -2.16 5.23
CA VAL A 660 40.34 -1.54 4.11
C VAL A 660 40.25 -0.03 4.28
N LEU A 661 39.88 0.47 5.47
CA LEU A 661 39.79 1.91 5.74
C LEU A 661 41.14 2.60 5.75
N ALA A 662 42.17 1.96 6.32
CA ALA A 662 43.53 2.46 6.33
C ALA A 662 44.05 2.65 4.90
N SER A 663 43.91 1.63 4.06
CA SER A 663 44.28 1.69 2.64
C SER A 663 43.54 2.81 1.91
N TYR A 664 42.23 2.97 2.15
CA TYR A 664 41.45 4.07 1.57
C TYR A 664 41.97 5.44 2.01
N TYR A 665 42.08 5.72 3.32
CA TYR A 665 42.52 7.04 3.81
C TYR A 665 44.00 7.36 3.48
N GLN A 666 44.83 6.34 3.24
CA GLN A 666 46.21 6.49 2.75
C GLN A 666 46.29 6.70 1.23
N SER A 667 45.29 6.25 0.47
CA SER A 667 45.17 6.52 -0.98
C SER A 667 44.67 7.93 -1.32
N LEU A 668 44.04 8.61 -0.35
CA LEU A 668 43.64 10.01 -0.50
C LEU A 668 44.89 10.92 -0.55
N PRO A 669 44.82 12.05 -1.29
CA PRO A 669 45.85 13.08 -1.21
C PRO A 669 46.14 13.51 0.24
N LYS A 670 47.42 13.84 0.49
CA LYS A 670 47.81 14.60 1.67
C LYS A 670 47.36 16.06 1.44
N GLU A 671 46.63 16.57 2.41
CA GLU A 671 46.26 17.99 2.55
C GLU A 671 47.43 18.78 3.14
#